data_AF-A0A1Z4MTF9-F1
#
_entry.id   AF-A0A1Z4MTF9-F1
#
_cell.length_a   1.000
_cell.length_b   1.000
_cell.length_c   1.000
_cell.angle_alpha   90.00
_cell.angle_beta   90.00
_cell.angle_gamma   90.00
#
_symmetry.space_group_name_H-M   'P 1'
#
loop_
_entity.id
_entity.type
_entity.pdbx_description
1 polymer ?
#
loop_
_entity_poly.entity_id
_entity_poly.type
_entity_poly.pdbx_seq_one_letter_code
_entity_poly.pdbx_strand_id
1 'polypeptide(L)'
;MKSQQANSKPKILVVDDEPDNLDLLYRTFYREYKVLRATSGPAALDLLAQEGEVSVIISDQRMPIMSGTEFLSLTATQYPDIIRIILTGYTDVEDLVEAINAGKVFKYVTKPWEAEELKGVVRQALDTHNVLKARTRELTRTLRQESLLNTVTNTIRSALDYRQILQTIVDTVGHMLEVDVCLLRPFQDGQLVDEGFIYQKAAQEEASAAEKEQEEHSDEIVKSSSSSFPSSSLLAETVWETREVQVIHNVEDDERIQGNIPELEQRSAAFLAANICSSLVVPLICQQELMAVLALHQCSQPRIWREEEVQLVLMVADQAALALSQAYTYEQVRALAKRESLINTITTAIRSSLDPQDIFAAITEQLGQALQVNGCILSLWTEEDEFVECVGLYDSSQYLEHTLKSVQETALNHNHHRINQELPHSQAPIKHNPILQEILRTQEPVVITDMSDCADEIKGFDLPLKKPARSLMIVPLLADGKCIGSITLREGSKTRRWLSSEIQLAKAVAAQAAIAVQQSRLYQKTRDQAERLLQLDKQKTEFFQNISHEFRTPITLIQGPLESAVNNGDGLSYAQSAIALRNSRRLLRLVNQLLDLQRLDAGRMQPSFRPCDLVDFVNQIVESFRPYCEKKGLQLVSELGQCSQVYLDIEKFDKVVYNLLSNAMKFTPEGGTITIRLISQDDSCILQVQDTGIGIVKEQIPHLFERFRQAEGSENRSYEGSGLGLALVKELVELHGGQITVESVYGQGTTFTLWLLTGNSHLPTQQIQETPAELNTSRATVELADLELVEPTPENIESLPQELVPTPDNPESQGYKDGSLLNSAHSILVVDDNPDLRTYVSEIIRNNGYQVHTARNGAEGFKIAQKIAPSLIITDLMMPLVTGLQMIQMIRSEENLKGIPIILLTAKVDEETRIAGTEHGADAYLAKPFNDRELLAEVRNLLALKENERRVMELNTYLTESVLKRFLPPVLVKKAAMGDLTLDLRPEPRLITVLFSDIVGFTQLANTLRSRRVAELLNEYLEAMTKTVFDNGGTVDKFMGDAILALYGAPEELTPNEQVRRAINTARAMHSSLDELNRRWQEQGIFDANGHTGVKFRCGIHQGTAVVGMFGSAERADYTAIGPSVNIAARLQAAAIPGTILVSAAVADYLKDEEITKVSPLELKGVDETVLTFAVRSEIMANR
;
A
#
# COMPACT_ATOMS: atom_id res chain seq x y z
N MET A 1 -35.21 -25.86 81.82
CA MET A 1 -35.54 -26.95 82.76
C MET A 1 -34.41 -27.13 83.77
N LYS A 2 -34.62 -26.74 85.05
CA LYS A 2 -33.73 -27.06 86.18
C LYS A 2 -34.55 -27.79 87.24
N SER A 3 -34.75 -29.09 87.05
CA SER A 3 -35.18 -29.98 88.14
C SER A 3 -34.98 -31.43 87.71
N GLN A 4 -34.44 -32.23 88.64
CA GLN A 4 -34.32 -33.68 88.57
C GLN A 4 -33.14 -34.21 87.74
N GLN A 5 -31.92 -34.00 88.24
CA GLN A 5 -30.94 -35.09 88.21
C GLN A 5 -30.52 -35.42 89.63
N ALA A 6 -30.60 -36.71 89.91
CA ALA A 6 -30.55 -37.34 91.20
C ALA A 6 -29.36 -36.91 92.05
N ASN A 7 -29.63 -36.82 93.35
CA ASN A 7 -28.74 -36.54 94.46
C ASN A 7 -27.67 -37.66 94.63
N SER A 8 -26.87 -37.88 93.59
CA SER A 8 -25.76 -38.82 93.54
C SER A 8 -24.53 -38.09 94.07
N LYS A 9 -24.06 -38.46 95.26
CA LYS A 9 -22.83 -37.90 95.85
C LYS A 9 -21.67 -38.05 94.84
N PRO A 10 -20.82 -37.02 94.66
CA PRO A 10 -19.66 -37.12 93.77
C PRO A 10 -18.80 -38.32 94.16
N LYS A 11 -18.30 -39.08 93.18
CA LYS A 11 -17.42 -40.21 93.43
C LYS A 11 -15.98 -39.72 93.58
N ILE A 12 -15.34 -40.08 94.68
CA ILE A 12 -13.93 -39.81 94.94
C ILE A 12 -13.23 -41.15 95.13
N LEU A 13 -12.09 -41.34 94.48
CA LEU A 13 -11.26 -42.52 94.65
C LEU A 13 -10.10 -42.20 95.59
N VAL A 14 -9.97 -42.98 96.65
CA VAL A 14 -8.87 -42.91 97.61
C VAL A 14 -8.01 -44.14 97.47
N VAL A 15 -6.70 -43.93 97.32
CA VAL A 15 -5.69 -44.97 97.14
C VAL A 15 -4.57 -44.76 98.16
N ASP A 16 -4.39 -45.72 99.07
CA ASP A 16 -3.32 -45.72 100.07
C ASP A 16 -3.03 -47.19 100.44
N ASP A 17 -1.76 -47.56 100.59
CA ASP A 17 -1.35 -48.92 100.91
C ASP A 17 -1.52 -49.25 102.40
N GLU A 18 -1.55 -48.22 103.25
CA GLU A 18 -1.75 -48.37 104.68
C GLU A 18 -3.26 -48.35 105.04
N PRO A 19 -3.81 -49.43 105.62
CA PRO A 19 -5.25 -49.56 105.85
C PRO A 19 -5.78 -48.50 106.84
N ASP A 20 -4.95 -48.05 107.77
CA ASP A 20 -5.31 -47.03 108.76
C ASP A 20 -5.49 -45.65 108.12
N ASN A 21 -4.60 -45.27 107.20
CA ASN A 21 -4.72 -44.03 106.41
C ASN A 21 -5.98 -44.05 105.55
N LEU A 22 -6.25 -45.20 104.94
CA LEU A 22 -7.39 -45.39 104.07
C LEU A 22 -8.72 -45.32 104.84
N ASP A 23 -8.78 -45.87 106.06
CA ASP A 23 -9.95 -45.71 106.95
C ASP A 23 -10.09 -44.25 107.44
N LEU A 24 -8.98 -43.55 107.71
CA LEU A 24 -8.99 -42.14 108.08
C LEU A 24 -9.54 -41.25 106.94
N LEU A 25 -9.08 -41.45 105.70
CA LEU A 25 -9.58 -40.73 104.53
C LEU A 25 -11.05 -41.07 104.25
N TYR A 26 -11.43 -42.34 104.41
CA TYR A 26 -12.83 -42.75 104.31
C TYR A 26 -13.69 -42.02 105.34
N ARG A 27 -13.31 -42.02 106.63
CA ARG A 27 -14.03 -41.31 107.70
C ARG A 27 -14.10 -39.80 107.47
N THR A 28 -13.10 -39.23 106.83
CA THR A 28 -13.05 -37.79 106.50
C THR A 28 -14.09 -37.42 105.43
N PHE A 29 -14.29 -38.29 104.42
CA PHE A 29 -15.06 -37.96 103.22
C PHE A 29 -16.40 -38.68 103.06
N TYR A 30 -16.67 -39.80 103.77
CA TYR A 30 -17.86 -40.64 103.53
C TYR A 30 -19.20 -39.91 103.72
N ARG A 31 -19.22 -38.83 104.52
CA ARG A 31 -20.45 -38.04 104.75
C ARG A 31 -20.86 -37.26 103.52
N GLU A 32 -19.90 -36.66 102.80
CA GLU A 32 -20.14 -35.73 101.69
C GLU A 32 -19.99 -36.40 100.31
N TYR A 33 -19.23 -37.51 100.21
CA TYR A 33 -18.85 -38.12 98.93
C TYR A 33 -19.09 -39.64 98.89
N LYS A 34 -19.24 -40.22 97.69
CA LYS A 34 -19.15 -41.67 97.49
C LYS A 34 -17.67 -42.04 97.38
N VAL A 35 -17.08 -42.50 98.48
CA VAL A 35 -15.64 -42.82 98.56
C VAL A 35 -15.39 -44.24 98.08
N LEU A 36 -14.69 -44.37 96.96
CA LEU A 36 -14.11 -45.62 96.46
C LEU A 36 -12.74 -45.82 97.11
N ARG A 37 -12.41 -47.06 97.45
CA ARG A 37 -11.25 -47.42 98.27
C ARG A 37 -10.40 -48.44 97.55
N ALA A 38 -9.12 -48.16 97.38
CA ALA A 38 -8.16 -49.08 96.77
C ALA A 38 -6.86 -49.14 97.59
N THR A 39 -6.34 -50.34 97.81
CA THR A 39 -5.11 -50.55 98.60
C THR A 39 -3.83 -50.56 97.75
N SER A 40 -3.94 -50.41 96.43
CA SER A 40 -2.80 -50.35 95.50
C SER A 40 -3.20 -49.68 94.18
N GLY A 41 -2.21 -49.18 93.43
CA GLY A 41 -2.41 -48.55 92.11
C GLY A 41 -3.15 -49.44 91.09
N PRO A 42 -2.80 -50.73 90.89
CA PRO A 42 -3.49 -51.59 89.93
C PRO A 42 -4.97 -51.83 90.31
N ALA A 43 -5.26 -52.05 91.61
CA ALA A 43 -6.63 -52.19 92.09
C ALA A 43 -7.46 -50.92 91.88
N ALA A 44 -6.81 -49.74 91.92
CA ALA A 44 -7.44 -48.46 91.64
C ALA A 44 -7.79 -48.29 90.15
N LEU A 45 -6.93 -48.75 89.23
CA LEU A 45 -7.21 -48.75 87.79
C LEU A 45 -8.38 -49.69 87.42
N ASP A 46 -8.43 -50.89 87.99
CA ASP A 46 -9.53 -51.83 87.79
C ASP A 46 -10.87 -51.24 88.26
N LEU A 47 -10.86 -50.53 89.40
CA LEU A 47 -12.03 -49.81 89.91
C LEU A 47 -12.46 -48.65 89.00
N LEU A 48 -11.52 -47.90 88.42
CA LEU A 48 -11.83 -46.82 87.47
C LEU A 48 -12.48 -47.36 86.20
N ALA A 49 -12.01 -48.50 85.68
CA ALA A 49 -12.60 -49.16 84.52
C ALA A 49 -14.04 -49.66 84.78
N GLN A 50 -14.38 -50.04 86.02
CA GLN A 50 -15.70 -50.57 86.38
C GLN A 50 -16.71 -49.48 86.77
N GLU A 51 -16.32 -48.46 87.53
CA GLU A 51 -17.25 -47.47 88.11
C GLU A 51 -17.43 -46.18 87.26
N GLY A 52 -16.68 -46.05 86.17
CA GLY A 52 -16.88 -45.12 85.03
C GLY A 52 -16.63 -43.64 85.31
N GLU A 53 -17.33 -43.04 86.28
CA GLU A 53 -17.34 -41.59 86.49
C GLU A 53 -16.83 -41.22 87.89
N VAL A 54 -15.53 -40.97 88.00
CA VAL A 54 -14.85 -40.52 89.22
C VAL A 54 -14.39 -39.07 89.04
N SER A 55 -14.72 -38.20 90.00
CA SER A 55 -14.44 -36.76 89.89
C SER A 55 -13.05 -36.38 90.41
N VAL A 56 -12.60 -37.02 91.49
CA VAL A 56 -11.32 -36.72 92.15
C VAL A 56 -10.63 -38.02 92.58
N ILE A 57 -9.32 -38.10 92.37
CA ILE A 57 -8.45 -39.16 92.86
C ILE A 57 -7.54 -38.59 93.94
N ILE A 58 -7.44 -39.26 95.09
CA ILE A 58 -6.49 -38.97 96.17
C ILE A 58 -5.62 -40.21 96.30
N SER A 59 -4.32 -40.08 96.01
CA SER A 59 -3.38 -41.19 96.05
C SER A 59 -2.21 -40.90 96.97
N ASP A 60 -1.77 -41.87 97.76
CA ASP A 60 -0.47 -41.82 98.40
C ASP A 60 0.65 -41.87 97.34
N GLN A 61 1.79 -41.22 97.63
CA GLN A 61 2.94 -41.18 96.74
C GLN A 61 3.69 -42.52 96.67
N ARG A 62 3.89 -43.21 97.81
CA ARG A 62 4.76 -44.38 97.93
C ARG A 62 3.95 -45.62 98.26
N MET A 63 3.31 -46.18 97.24
CA MET A 63 2.61 -47.44 97.33
C MET A 63 3.45 -48.60 96.77
N PRO A 64 3.32 -49.84 97.31
CA PRO A 64 3.94 -51.03 96.75
C PRO A 64 3.30 -51.42 95.41
N ILE A 65 4.05 -52.16 94.58
CA ILE A 65 3.68 -52.67 93.24
C ILE A 65 3.64 -51.59 92.15
N MET A 66 2.97 -50.47 92.38
CA MET A 66 2.91 -49.31 91.47
C MET A 66 2.97 -48.04 92.30
N SER A 67 3.89 -47.13 91.96
CA SER A 67 4.02 -45.87 92.67
C SER A 67 2.79 -44.97 92.42
N GLY A 68 2.48 -44.09 93.37
CA GLY A 68 1.37 -43.15 93.21
C GLY A 68 1.55 -42.20 92.03
N THR A 69 2.80 -41.79 91.75
CA THR A 69 3.12 -40.93 90.61
C THR A 69 2.90 -41.63 89.27
N GLU A 70 3.30 -42.90 89.16
CA GLU A 70 3.08 -43.75 87.98
C GLU A 70 1.58 -43.99 87.73
N PHE A 71 0.82 -44.29 88.78
CA PHE A 71 -0.65 -44.43 88.70
C PHE A 71 -1.32 -43.13 88.21
N LEU A 72 -0.92 -41.97 88.76
CA LEU A 72 -1.49 -40.69 88.36
C LEU A 72 -1.11 -40.31 86.91
N SER A 73 0.08 -40.66 86.42
CA SER A 73 0.47 -40.44 85.01
C SER A 73 -0.35 -41.30 84.04
N LEU A 74 -0.58 -42.58 84.35
CA LEU A 74 -1.44 -43.46 83.54
C LEU A 74 -2.88 -42.92 83.47
N THR A 75 -3.43 -42.50 84.61
CA THR A 75 -4.78 -41.91 84.63
C THR A 75 -4.82 -40.56 83.92
N ALA A 76 -3.74 -39.76 83.91
CA ALA A 76 -3.65 -38.48 83.19
C ALA A 76 -3.78 -38.63 81.67
N THR A 77 -3.41 -39.80 81.15
CA THR A 77 -3.49 -40.12 79.74
C THR A 77 -4.86 -40.71 79.38
N GLN A 78 -5.38 -41.65 80.19
CA GLN A 78 -6.63 -42.34 79.89
C GLN A 78 -7.89 -41.57 80.29
N TYR A 79 -7.83 -40.77 81.36
CA TYR A 79 -8.98 -40.07 81.94
C TYR A 79 -8.67 -38.59 82.21
N PRO A 80 -8.42 -37.78 81.16
CA PRO A 80 -7.87 -36.43 81.31
C PRO A 80 -8.73 -35.49 82.17
N ASP A 81 -10.05 -35.70 82.22
CA ASP A 81 -10.99 -34.86 82.95
C ASP A 81 -10.96 -35.07 84.48
N ILE A 82 -10.36 -36.17 84.98
CA ILE A 82 -10.33 -36.47 86.42
C ILE A 82 -9.26 -35.64 87.13
N ILE A 83 -9.61 -35.02 88.26
CA ILE A 83 -8.68 -34.20 89.05
C ILE A 83 -7.91 -35.07 90.05
N ARG A 84 -6.59 -34.85 90.15
CA ARG A 84 -5.65 -35.74 90.86
C ARG A 84 -4.97 -35.03 92.03
N ILE A 85 -5.01 -35.62 93.22
CA ILE A 85 -4.38 -35.12 94.46
C ILE A 85 -3.40 -36.18 94.96
N ILE A 86 -2.21 -35.76 95.36
CA ILE A 86 -1.19 -36.66 95.91
C ILE A 86 -0.95 -36.38 97.41
N LEU A 87 -0.86 -37.44 98.21
CA LEU A 87 -0.47 -37.38 99.63
C LEU A 87 1.01 -37.78 99.74
N THR A 88 1.84 -36.98 100.40
CA THR A 88 3.30 -37.21 100.49
C THR A 88 3.85 -37.03 101.91
N GLY A 89 4.76 -37.90 102.33
CA GLY A 89 5.41 -37.86 103.66
C GLY A 89 6.81 -37.21 103.69
N TYR A 90 7.35 -36.72 102.57
CA TYR A 90 8.71 -36.16 102.49
C TYR A 90 8.74 -34.89 101.61
N THR A 91 9.50 -33.88 102.05
CA THR A 91 9.64 -32.56 101.41
C THR A 91 10.75 -32.51 100.35
N ASP A 92 10.93 -33.57 99.56
CA ASP A 92 11.94 -33.57 98.50
C ASP A 92 11.39 -32.89 97.25
N VAL A 93 12.02 -31.78 96.85
CA VAL A 93 11.49 -30.87 95.82
C VAL A 93 11.58 -31.50 94.42
N GLU A 94 12.57 -32.36 94.17
CA GLU A 94 12.75 -33.02 92.87
C GLU A 94 11.65 -34.06 92.58
N ASP A 95 11.34 -34.94 93.53
CA ASP A 95 10.25 -35.93 93.43
C ASP A 95 8.87 -35.26 93.22
N LEU A 96 8.67 -34.10 93.86
CA LEU A 96 7.44 -33.32 93.75
C LEU A 96 7.28 -32.70 92.36
N VAL A 97 8.37 -32.17 91.79
CA VAL A 97 8.39 -31.60 90.44
C VAL A 97 8.13 -32.69 89.39
N GLU A 98 8.70 -33.88 89.57
CA GLU A 98 8.45 -35.02 88.68
C GLU A 98 6.97 -35.48 88.75
N ALA A 99 6.39 -35.53 89.96
CA ALA A 99 4.97 -35.85 90.14
C ALA A 99 4.03 -34.83 89.48
N ILE A 100 4.32 -33.52 89.58
CA ILE A 100 3.52 -32.46 88.97
C ILE A 100 3.60 -32.53 87.44
N ASN A 101 4.79 -32.73 86.89
CA ASN A 101 5.01 -32.74 85.44
C ASN A 101 4.50 -34.00 84.75
N ALA A 102 4.68 -35.19 85.34
CA ALA A 102 4.29 -36.47 84.73
C ALA A 102 2.83 -36.86 85.03
N GLY A 103 2.31 -36.54 86.22
CA GLY A 103 0.98 -36.93 86.69
C GLY A 103 -0.12 -35.89 86.50
N LYS A 104 0.20 -34.67 86.02
CA LYS A 104 -0.70 -33.51 85.97
C LYS A 104 -1.49 -33.34 87.28
N VAL A 105 -0.77 -33.40 88.40
CA VAL A 105 -1.36 -33.35 89.74
C VAL A 105 -1.88 -31.94 90.02
N PHE A 106 -3.11 -31.86 90.53
CA PHE A 106 -3.78 -30.59 90.83
C PHE A 106 -3.21 -29.92 92.09
N LYS A 107 -3.00 -30.71 93.14
CA LYS A 107 -2.39 -30.25 94.40
C LYS A 107 -1.82 -31.43 95.17
N TYR A 108 -0.78 -31.17 95.96
CA TYR A 108 -0.23 -32.14 96.91
C TYR A 108 -0.56 -31.73 98.35
N VAL A 109 -0.63 -32.71 99.24
CA VAL A 109 -0.85 -32.51 100.68
C VAL A 109 0.17 -33.33 101.46
N THR A 110 0.80 -32.72 102.47
CA THR A 110 1.87 -33.36 103.27
C THR A 110 1.30 -34.18 104.44
N LYS A 111 1.93 -35.31 104.77
CA LYS A 111 1.61 -36.15 105.94
C LYS A 111 2.46 -35.70 107.16
N PRO A 112 1.89 -35.55 108.37
CA PRO A 112 0.48 -35.70 108.74
C PRO A 112 -0.37 -34.50 108.28
N TRP A 113 -1.56 -34.76 107.73
CA TRP A 113 -2.46 -33.73 107.19
C TRP A 113 -3.56 -33.32 108.17
N GLU A 114 -3.99 -32.07 108.11
CA GLU A 114 -5.19 -31.60 108.81
C GLU A 114 -6.45 -31.91 107.98
N ALA A 115 -7.47 -32.49 108.63
CA ALA A 115 -8.68 -32.95 107.94
C ALA A 115 -9.47 -31.81 107.25
N GLU A 116 -9.50 -30.62 107.83
CA GLU A 116 -10.19 -29.46 107.24
C GLU A 116 -9.43 -28.87 106.04
N GLU A 117 -8.10 -28.90 106.08
CA GLU A 117 -7.28 -28.45 104.94
C GLU A 117 -7.47 -29.38 103.72
N LEU A 118 -7.41 -30.70 103.93
CA LEU A 118 -7.61 -31.67 102.84
C LEU A 118 -9.03 -31.60 102.26
N LYS A 119 -10.06 -31.37 103.09
CA LYS A 119 -11.43 -31.10 102.60
C LYS A 119 -11.50 -29.85 101.72
N GLY A 120 -10.81 -28.77 102.10
CA GLY A 120 -10.70 -27.56 101.31
C GLY A 120 -10.12 -27.84 99.91
N VAL A 121 -9.05 -28.63 99.85
CA VAL A 121 -8.40 -29.01 98.58
C VAL A 121 -9.32 -29.85 97.69
N VAL A 122 -10.00 -30.84 98.27
CA VAL A 122 -10.94 -31.70 97.54
C VAL A 122 -12.13 -30.92 97.00
N ARG A 123 -12.67 -29.96 97.75
CA ARG A 123 -13.74 -29.09 97.27
C ARG A 123 -13.29 -28.25 96.07
N GLN A 124 -12.09 -27.66 96.15
CA GLN A 124 -11.51 -26.89 95.04
C GLN A 124 -11.28 -27.75 93.79
N ALA A 125 -10.86 -29.00 93.97
CA ALA A 125 -10.69 -29.98 92.89
C ALA A 125 -12.03 -30.28 92.17
N LEU A 126 -13.12 -30.47 92.92
CA LEU A 126 -14.45 -30.74 92.35
C LEU A 126 -14.99 -29.58 91.51
N ASP A 127 -14.85 -28.35 91.99
CA ASP A 127 -15.28 -27.17 91.23
C ASP A 127 -14.53 -27.07 89.90
N THR A 128 -13.23 -27.37 89.92
CA THR A 128 -12.39 -27.40 88.71
C THR A 128 -12.82 -28.49 87.72
N HIS A 129 -13.14 -29.70 88.20
CA HIS A 129 -13.65 -30.80 87.37
C HIS A 129 -14.94 -30.41 86.62
N ASN A 130 -15.89 -29.77 87.33
CA ASN A 130 -17.17 -29.37 86.75
C ASN A 130 -17.00 -28.31 85.65
N VAL A 131 -16.10 -27.35 85.84
CA VAL A 131 -15.78 -26.32 84.83
C VAL A 131 -15.14 -26.92 83.59
N LEU A 132 -14.17 -27.83 83.75
CA LEU A 132 -13.51 -28.49 82.62
C LEU A 132 -14.49 -29.31 81.79
N LYS A 133 -15.34 -30.11 82.44
CA LYS A 133 -16.35 -30.94 81.77
C LYS A 133 -17.37 -30.12 80.97
N ALA A 134 -17.81 -28.98 81.51
CA ALA A 134 -18.71 -28.07 80.79
C ALA A 134 -18.04 -27.48 79.55
N ARG A 135 -16.78 -27.01 79.69
CA ARG A 135 -16.00 -26.40 78.62
C ARG A 135 -15.66 -27.38 77.50
N THR A 136 -15.28 -28.62 77.82
CA THR A 136 -14.98 -29.65 76.81
C THR A 136 -16.21 -29.96 75.95
N ARG A 137 -17.39 -30.08 76.56
CA ARG A 137 -18.65 -30.31 75.82
C ARG A 137 -19.01 -29.15 74.88
N GLU A 138 -18.84 -27.93 75.35
CA GLU A 138 -19.06 -26.72 74.53
C GLU A 138 -18.08 -26.69 73.35
N LEU A 139 -16.80 -26.98 73.58
CA LEU A 139 -15.78 -26.98 72.54
C LEU A 139 -16.03 -28.04 71.46
N THR A 140 -16.42 -29.27 71.84
CA THR A 140 -16.75 -30.33 70.88
C THR A 140 -17.96 -29.96 70.03
N ARG A 141 -18.95 -29.26 70.60
CA ARG A 141 -20.11 -28.75 69.87
C ARG A 141 -19.69 -27.69 68.85
N THR A 142 -18.88 -26.71 69.24
CA THR A 142 -18.39 -25.66 68.33
C THR A 142 -17.54 -26.24 67.19
N LEU A 143 -16.65 -27.18 67.48
CA LEU A 143 -15.82 -27.84 66.47
C LEU A 143 -16.64 -28.62 65.43
N ARG A 144 -17.72 -29.28 65.86
CA ARG A 144 -18.64 -29.98 64.94
C ARG A 144 -19.34 -28.98 64.01
N GLN A 145 -19.76 -27.83 64.54
CA GLN A 145 -20.40 -26.76 63.77
C GLN A 145 -19.43 -26.13 62.74
N GLU A 146 -18.18 -25.84 63.11
CA GLU A 146 -17.17 -25.27 62.20
C GLU A 146 -16.78 -26.26 61.09
N SER A 147 -16.60 -27.54 61.41
CA SER A 147 -16.27 -28.58 60.41
C SER A 147 -17.35 -28.70 59.33
N LEU A 148 -18.61 -28.56 59.72
CA LEU A 148 -19.76 -28.61 58.81
C LEU A 148 -19.80 -27.42 57.85
N LEU A 149 -19.60 -26.21 58.37
CA LEU A 149 -19.52 -24.99 57.55
C LEU A 149 -18.36 -25.08 56.55
N ASN A 150 -17.21 -25.61 56.97
CA ASN A 150 -16.05 -25.75 56.10
C ASN A 150 -16.27 -26.77 54.98
N THR A 151 -16.92 -27.90 55.26
CA THR A 151 -17.24 -28.90 54.23
C THR A 151 -18.14 -28.29 53.17
N VAL A 152 -19.28 -27.71 53.56
CA VAL A 152 -20.25 -27.10 52.62
C VAL A 152 -19.61 -25.98 51.80
N THR A 153 -18.84 -25.10 52.45
CA THR A 153 -18.15 -23.99 51.75
C THR A 153 -17.13 -24.52 50.73
N ASN A 154 -16.41 -25.60 51.04
CA ASN A 154 -15.44 -26.19 50.12
C ASN A 154 -16.11 -26.89 48.93
N THR A 155 -17.19 -27.65 49.15
CA THR A 155 -17.92 -28.30 48.05
C THR A 155 -18.53 -27.26 47.12
N ILE A 156 -19.12 -26.20 47.67
CA ILE A 156 -19.66 -25.07 46.91
C ILE A 156 -18.56 -24.36 46.09
N ARG A 157 -17.39 -24.10 46.68
CA ARG A 157 -16.28 -23.43 45.99
C ARG A 157 -15.70 -24.28 44.83
N SER A 158 -15.87 -25.60 44.88
CA SER A 158 -15.32 -26.52 43.88
C SER A 158 -16.22 -26.76 42.65
N ALA A 159 -17.51 -26.42 42.72
CA ALA A 159 -18.45 -26.66 41.64
C ALA A 159 -18.44 -25.51 40.61
N LEU A 160 -18.38 -25.87 39.31
CA LEU A 160 -18.23 -24.92 38.19
C LEU A 160 -19.56 -24.47 37.57
N ASP A 161 -20.63 -25.26 37.74
CA ASP A 161 -21.94 -25.03 37.11
C ASP A 161 -23.07 -24.89 38.14
N TYR A 162 -23.99 -23.95 37.88
CA TYR A 162 -25.13 -23.61 38.76
C TYR A 162 -25.99 -24.84 39.13
N ARG A 163 -26.30 -25.70 38.16
CA ARG A 163 -27.05 -26.95 38.41
C ARG A 163 -26.29 -27.94 39.28
N GLN A 164 -24.96 -28.03 39.10
CA GLN A 164 -24.12 -28.94 39.87
C GLN A 164 -24.02 -28.49 41.33
N ILE A 165 -24.00 -27.18 41.58
CA ILE A 165 -24.06 -26.60 42.93
C ILE A 165 -25.36 -26.99 43.63
N LEU A 166 -26.52 -26.86 42.96
CA LEU A 166 -27.83 -27.19 43.52
C LEU A 166 -27.93 -28.67 43.92
N GLN A 167 -27.50 -29.60 43.04
CA GLN A 167 -27.48 -31.03 43.35
C GLN A 167 -26.55 -31.36 44.52
N THR A 168 -25.33 -30.78 44.52
CA THR A 168 -24.35 -31.03 45.58
C THR A 168 -24.82 -30.56 46.95
N ILE A 169 -25.53 -29.42 47.02
CA ILE A 169 -26.15 -28.92 48.26
C ILE A 169 -27.16 -29.92 48.79
N VAL A 170 -28.05 -30.40 47.92
CA VAL A 170 -29.11 -31.36 48.28
C VAL A 170 -28.52 -32.67 48.80
N ASP A 171 -27.50 -33.21 48.12
CA ASP A 171 -26.82 -34.45 48.51
C ASP A 171 -26.07 -34.30 49.84
N THR A 172 -25.35 -33.19 50.02
CA THR A 172 -24.55 -32.93 51.23
C THR A 172 -25.45 -32.74 52.45
N VAL A 173 -26.50 -31.93 52.33
CA VAL A 173 -27.44 -31.66 53.42
C VAL A 173 -28.26 -32.91 53.76
N GLY A 174 -28.71 -33.64 52.74
CA GLY A 174 -29.47 -34.88 52.90
C GLY A 174 -28.69 -35.95 53.65
N HIS A 175 -27.45 -36.23 53.23
CA HIS A 175 -26.59 -37.21 53.89
C HIS A 175 -26.22 -36.79 55.32
N MET A 176 -25.93 -35.51 55.55
CA MET A 176 -25.42 -35.04 56.85
C MET A 176 -26.49 -35.07 57.96
N LEU A 177 -27.74 -34.78 57.62
CA LEU A 177 -28.86 -34.79 58.57
C LEU A 177 -29.52 -36.18 58.69
N GLU A 178 -29.03 -37.15 57.92
CA GLU A 178 -29.53 -38.54 57.85
C GLU A 178 -31.04 -38.64 57.53
N VAL A 179 -31.56 -37.66 56.79
CA VAL A 179 -32.97 -37.59 56.38
C VAL A 179 -33.27 -38.54 55.24
N ASP A 180 -34.52 -38.96 55.10
CA ASP A 180 -34.90 -39.95 54.09
C ASP A 180 -35.02 -39.32 52.70
N VAL A 181 -35.54 -38.09 52.63
CA VAL A 181 -35.65 -37.30 51.40
C VAL A 181 -35.25 -35.85 51.66
N CYS A 182 -34.46 -35.27 50.77
CA CYS A 182 -34.12 -33.85 50.75
C CYS A 182 -34.43 -33.32 49.35
N LEU A 183 -35.15 -32.20 49.26
CA LEU A 183 -35.62 -31.61 48.02
C LEU A 183 -35.32 -30.12 48.01
N LEU A 184 -34.74 -29.61 46.93
CA LEU A 184 -34.54 -28.18 46.72
C LEU A 184 -35.20 -27.75 45.41
N ARG A 185 -36.06 -26.73 45.50
CA ARG A 185 -36.69 -26.09 44.33
C ARG A 185 -36.17 -24.66 44.16
N PRO A 186 -35.53 -24.32 43.03
CA PRO A 186 -35.11 -22.95 42.78
C PRO A 186 -36.31 -22.05 42.48
N PHE A 187 -36.18 -20.78 42.83
CA PHE A 187 -37.17 -19.74 42.58
C PHE A 187 -36.60 -18.77 41.54
N GLN A 188 -37.24 -18.71 40.37
CA GLN A 188 -36.79 -17.88 39.23
C GLN A 188 -38.01 -17.20 38.59
N ASP A 189 -37.85 -15.96 38.12
CA ASP A 189 -38.90 -15.18 37.44
C ASP A 189 -40.23 -15.08 38.20
N GLY A 190 -40.18 -15.10 39.54
CA GLY A 190 -41.34 -14.94 40.41
C GLY A 190 -42.16 -16.23 40.64
N GLN A 191 -41.66 -17.39 40.23
CA GLN A 191 -42.29 -18.70 40.49
C GLN A 191 -41.24 -19.77 40.86
N LEU A 192 -41.69 -20.85 41.52
CA LEU A 192 -40.84 -22.03 41.74
C LEU A 192 -40.70 -22.81 40.42
N VAL A 193 -39.47 -23.07 39.99
CA VAL A 193 -39.19 -23.83 38.77
C VAL A 193 -39.65 -25.29 38.97
N ASP A 194 -40.21 -25.90 37.92
CA ASP A 194 -40.69 -27.29 37.95
C ASP A 194 -39.55 -28.33 38.12
N GLU A 195 -38.31 -27.95 37.79
CA GLU A 195 -37.12 -28.78 37.98
C GLU A 195 -36.66 -28.72 39.44
N GLY A 196 -36.96 -29.78 40.21
CA GLY A 196 -36.51 -29.96 41.60
C GLY A 196 -35.30 -30.89 41.70
N PHE A 197 -34.37 -30.58 42.59
CA PHE A 197 -33.17 -31.38 42.88
C PHE A 197 -33.43 -32.24 44.12
N ILE A 198 -33.20 -33.56 44.03
CA ILE A 198 -33.64 -34.53 45.05
C ILE A 198 -32.48 -35.39 45.51
N TYR A 199 -32.40 -35.62 46.82
CA TYR A 199 -31.59 -36.63 47.49
C TYR A 199 -32.50 -37.62 48.20
N GLN A 200 -32.19 -38.92 48.10
CA GLN A 200 -32.94 -39.99 48.76
C GLN A 200 -32.00 -41.05 49.33
N LYS A 201 -32.21 -41.43 50.60
CA LYS A 201 -31.29 -42.25 51.40
C LYS A 201 -31.07 -43.70 50.89
N ALA A 202 -31.93 -44.22 50.02
CA ALA A 202 -31.89 -45.62 49.56
C ALA A 202 -31.19 -45.86 48.20
N ALA A 203 -30.72 -44.83 47.50
CA ALA A 203 -30.18 -44.98 46.14
C ALA A 203 -28.67 -45.32 46.03
N GLN A 204 -27.91 -45.35 47.14
CA GLN A 204 -26.45 -45.54 47.09
C GLN A 204 -25.93 -46.92 47.48
N GLU A 205 -26.70 -47.77 48.17
CA GLU A 205 -26.22 -49.14 48.48
C GLU A 205 -26.29 -50.09 47.27
N GLU A 206 -27.23 -49.89 46.32
CA GLU A 206 -27.35 -50.72 45.11
C GLU A 206 -26.62 -50.16 43.88
N ALA A 207 -26.31 -48.86 43.82
CA ALA A 207 -25.63 -48.23 42.67
C ALA A 207 -24.12 -48.58 42.57
N SER A 208 -23.49 -48.98 43.68
CA SER A 208 -22.08 -49.38 43.70
C SER A 208 -21.80 -50.77 43.07
N ALA A 209 -22.84 -51.56 42.80
CA ALA A 209 -22.73 -52.92 42.27
C ALA A 209 -22.99 -53.03 40.75
N ALA A 210 -23.56 -52.01 40.10
CA ALA A 210 -24.05 -52.10 38.71
C ALA A 210 -23.18 -51.37 37.66
N GLU A 211 -22.09 -50.70 38.03
CA GLU A 211 -21.24 -49.95 37.08
C GLU A 211 -20.15 -50.78 36.36
N LYS A 212 -20.28 -52.12 36.26
CA LYS A 212 -19.25 -52.94 35.63
C LYS A 212 -19.57 -53.64 34.32
N GLU A 213 -20.79 -53.59 33.79
CA GLU A 213 -21.04 -54.18 32.46
C GLU A 213 -22.02 -53.35 31.63
N GLN A 214 -21.61 -53.10 30.38
CA GLN A 214 -22.38 -52.70 29.19
C GLN A 214 -22.38 -51.22 28.78
N GLU A 215 -21.34 -50.88 28.00
CA GLU A 215 -21.49 -50.17 26.73
C GLU A 215 -22.30 -51.03 25.72
N GLU A 216 -23.01 -50.35 24.80
CA GLU A 216 -23.62 -50.86 23.56
C GLU A 216 -24.94 -51.68 23.64
N HIS A 217 -26.10 -51.02 23.49
CA HIS A 217 -27.07 -51.17 22.38
C HIS A 217 -28.45 -50.54 22.68
N SER A 218 -29.11 -50.09 21.62
CA SER A 218 -30.39 -49.39 21.56
C SER A 218 -31.65 -50.27 21.68
N ASP A 219 -32.72 -49.64 22.17
CA ASP A 219 -34.16 -49.84 21.92
C ASP A 219 -34.97 -51.04 22.47
N GLU A 220 -36.17 -50.66 22.94
CA GLU A 220 -37.46 -51.37 23.15
C GLU A 220 -37.72 -52.31 24.37
N ILE A 221 -38.58 -51.78 25.27
CA ILE A 221 -39.77 -52.37 25.97
C ILE A 221 -39.59 -53.68 26.78
N VAL A 222 -39.89 -53.63 28.10
CA VAL A 222 -40.89 -54.47 28.82
C VAL A 222 -41.01 -54.05 30.32
N LYS A 223 -42.26 -54.07 30.79
CA LYS A 223 -42.76 -53.80 32.15
C LYS A 223 -42.22 -54.75 33.25
N SER A 224 -42.31 -54.21 34.47
CA SER A 224 -42.62 -54.86 35.77
C SER A 224 -41.46 -55.32 36.67
N SER A 225 -41.23 -54.57 37.75
CA SER A 225 -41.48 -55.05 39.12
C SER A 225 -41.45 -53.87 40.10
N SER A 226 -42.29 -53.98 41.11
CA SER A 226 -42.74 -52.94 42.03
C SER A 226 -41.83 -52.78 43.26
N SER A 227 -41.27 -51.59 43.42
CA SER A 227 -41.04 -50.96 44.72
C SER A 227 -41.55 -49.52 44.61
N SER A 228 -42.60 -49.21 45.36
CA SER A 228 -43.36 -47.95 45.27
C SER A 228 -42.55 -46.79 45.85
N PHE A 229 -41.77 -46.14 45.00
CA PHE A 229 -41.15 -44.85 45.31
C PHE A 229 -42.00 -43.72 44.70
N PRO A 230 -42.20 -42.59 45.42
CA PRO A 230 -42.99 -41.47 44.90
C PRO A 230 -42.31 -40.86 43.67
N SER A 231 -43.09 -40.51 42.64
CA SER A 231 -42.55 -39.84 41.44
C SER A 231 -42.01 -38.44 41.81
N SER A 232 -40.99 -37.97 41.09
CA SER A 232 -40.41 -36.63 41.28
C SER A 232 -41.45 -35.51 41.19
N SER A 233 -42.50 -35.71 40.38
CA SER A 233 -43.66 -34.82 40.29
C SER A 233 -44.46 -34.73 41.59
N LEU A 234 -44.65 -35.84 42.31
CA LEU A 234 -45.38 -35.86 43.59
C LEU A 234 -44.58 -35.18 44.70
N LEU A 235 -43.26 -35.35 44.70
CA LEU A 235 -42.39 -34.66 45.67
C LEU A 235 -42.34 -33.15 45.41
N ALA A 236 -42.41 -32.69 44.16
CA ALA A 236 -42.46 -31.27 43.85
C ALA A 236 -43.68 -30.55 44.46
N GLU A 237 -44.80 -31.27 44.64
CA GLU A 237 -46.04 -30.76 45.26
C GLU A 237 -45.94 -30.63 46.80
N THR A 238 -44.90 -31.20 47.42
CA THR A 238 -44.66 -31.08 48.87
C THR A 238 -43.94 -29.78 49.26
N VAL A 239 -43.46 -29.00 48.28
CA VAL A 239 -42.73 -27.75 48.48
C VAL A 239 -43.49 -26.59 47.84
N TRP A 240 -43.67 -25.52 48.61
CA TRP A 240 -44.38 -24.32 48.19
C TRP A 240 -43.59 -23.06 48.54
N GLU A 241 -44.02 -21.93 47.98
CA GLU A 241 -43.40 -20.64 48.29
C GLU A 241 -43.64 -20.29 49.76
N THR A 242 -42.55 -20.22 50.53
CA THR A 242 -42.54 -19.75 51.92
C THR A 242 -41.33 -18.86 52.13
N ARG A 243 -41.47 -17.83 52.96
CA ARG A 243 -40.36 -16.95 53.40
C ARG A 243 -40.00 -17.14 54.87
N GLU A 244 -40.75 -18.01 55.57
CA GLU A 244 -40.48 -18.38 56.95
C GLU A 244 -40.12 -19.87 57.04
N VAL A 245 -39.33 -20.19 58.06
CA VAL A 245 -38.91 -21.56 58.37
C VAL A 245 -40.10 -22.31 58.94
N GLN A 246 -40.42 -23.46 58.36
CA GLN A 246 -41.54 -24.27 58.81
C GLN A 246 -41.05 -25.58 59.38
N VAL A 247 -41.23 -25.72 60.69
CA VAL A 247 -40.94 -26.96 61.43
C VAL A 247 -42.25 -27.73 61.59
N ILE A 248 -42.29 -28.96 61.08
CA ILE A 248 -43.44 -29.86 61.13
C ILE A 248 -42.97 -31.15 61.80
N HIS A 249 -43.33 -31.33 63.06
CA HIS A 249 -42.95 -32.52 63.85
C HIS A 249 -43.83 -33.73 63.57
N ASN A 250 -45.10 -33.50 63.22
CA ASN A 250 -46.05 -34.52 62.78
C ASN A 250 -46.94 -33.91 61.69
N VAL A 251 -47.00 -34.57 60.55
CA VAL A 251 -47.82 -34.15 59.39
C VAL A 251 -49.32 -34.39 59.62
N GLU A 252 -49.69 -35.37 60.44
CA GLU A 252 -51.10 -35.71 60.71
C GLU A 252 -51.83 -34.63 61.54
N ASP A 253 -51.09 -33.89 62.37
CA ASP A 253 -51.62 -32.91 63.33
C ASP A 253 -51.47 -31.44 62.84
N ASP A 254 -50.91 -31.20 61.66
CA ASP A 254 -50.52 -29.85 61.21
C ASP A 254 -51.57 -29.18 60.30
N GLU A 255 -52.13 -28.07 60.76
CA GLU A 255 -53.13 -27.25 60.05
C GLU A 255 -52.62 -26.66 58.72
N ARG A 256 -51.29 -26.62 58.49
CA ARG A 256 -50.68 -26.10 57.24
C ARG A 256 -50.67 -27.13 56.10
N ILE A 257 -50.96 -28.40 56.42
CA ILE A 257 -51.05 -29.50 55.46
C ILE A 257 -52.50 -30.02 55.40
N GLN A 258 -53.19 -30.11 56.54
CA GLN A 258 -54.57 -30.58 56.62
C GLN A 258 -55.57 -29.44 56.38
N GLY A 259 -56.35 -29.49 55.28
CA GLY A 259 -57.41 -28.52 55.01
C GLY A 259 -58.26 -28.86 53.78
N ASN A 260 -59.49 -28.33 53.72
CA ASN A 260 -60.49 -28.60 52.66
C ASN A 260 -60.34 -27.69 51.41
N ILE A 261 -59.15 -27.13 51.18
CA ILE A 261 -58.85 -26.30 50.00
C ILE A 261 -58.19 -27.21 48.96
N PRO A 262 -58.53 -27.13 47.65
CA PRO A 262 -58.01 -28.05 46.63
C PRO A 262 -56.47 -28.19 46.63
N GLU A 263 -55.75 -27.10 46.87
CA GLU A 263 -54.27 -27.08 46.96
C GLU A 263 -53.73 -27.79 48.21
N LEU A 264 -54.45 -27.72 49.34
CA LEU A 264 -54.09 -28.41 50.59
C LEU A 264 -54.48 -29.89 50.54
N GLU A 265 -55.58 -30.24 49.88
CA GLU A 265 -55.95 -31.64 49.63
C GLU A 265 -54.90 -32.33 48.75
N GLN A 266 -54.44 -31.66 47.70
CA GLN A 266 -53.36 -32.15 46.84
C GLN A 266 -52.05 -32.30 47.61
N ARG A 267 -51.69 -31.33 48.45
CA ARG A 267 -50.49 -31.40 49.30
C ARG A 267 -50.58 -32.52 50.34
N SER A 268 -51.69 -32.66 51.05
CA SER A 268 -51.93 -33.74 52.01
C SER A 268 -51.84 -35.12 51.33
N ALA A 269 -52.40 -35.25 50.12
CA ALA A 269 -52.28 -36.45 49.31
C ALA A 269 -50.82 -36.75 48.91
N ALA A 270 -50.03 -35.74 48.55
CA ALA A 270 -48.60 -35.89 48.22
C ALA A 270 -47.76 -36.33 49.43
N PHE A 271 -47.98 -35.73 50.61
CA PHE A 271 -47.29 -36.11 51.85
C PHE A 271 -47.63 -37.55 52.31
N LEU A 272 -48.90 -37.95 52.18
CA LEU A 272 -49.36 -39.31 52.47
C LEU A 272 -48.80 -40.32 51.47
N ALA A 273 -48.82 -40.00 50.17
CA ALA A 273 -48.30 -40.88 49.12
C ALA A 273 -46.77 -41.09 49.23
N ALA A 274 -46.03 -40.09 49.72
CA ALA A 274 -44.59 -40.16 49.97
C ALA A 274 -44.23 -40.70 51.38
N ASN A 275 -45.22 -41.08 52.20
CA ASN A 275 -45.05 -41.58 53.56
C ASN A 275 -44.23 -40.65 54.48
N ILE A 276 -44.37 -39.33 54.31
CA ILE A 276 -43.63 -38.31 55.06
C ILE A 276 -44.32 -38.06 56.40
N CYS A 277 -43.63 -38.31 57.51
CA CYS A 277 -44.17 -38.14 58.86
C CYS A 277 -43.79 -36.79 59.50
N SER A 278 -42.65 -36.23 59.11
CA SER A 278 -42.17 -34.94 59.62
C SER A 278 -41.34 -34.22 58.57
N SER A 279 -41.36 -32.90 58.60
CA SER A 279 -40.74 -32.07 57.57
C SER A 279 -40.13 -30.80 58.17
N LEU A 280 -38.98 -30.40 57.64
CA LEU A 280 -38.36 -29.11 57.89
C LEU A 280 -38.20 -28.38 56.56
N VAL A 281 -38.95 -27.29 56.37
CA VAL A 281 -38.93 -26.48 55.15
C VAL A 281 -38.23 -25.17 55.46
N VAL A 282 -37.15 -24.89 54.74
CA VAL A 282 -36.26 -23.75 54.95
C VAL A 282 -36.14 -22.94 53.66
N PRO A 283 -36.49 -21.65 53.67
CA PRO A 283 -36.28 -20.78 52.53
C PRO A 283 -34.81 -20.35 52.44
N LEU A 284 -34.25 -20.40 51.24
CA LEU A 284 -32.92 -19.88 50.94
C LEU A 284 -33.09 -18.44 50.46
N ILE A 285 -32.86 -17.48 51.36
CA ILE A 285 -33.05 -16.06 51.09
C ILE A 285 -31.69 -15.36 51.05
N CYS A 286 -31.41 -14.65 49.98
CA CYS A 286 -30.23 -13.78 49.87
C CYS A 286 -30.70 -12.36 49.54
N GLN A 287 -30.22 -11.36 50.27
CA GLN A 287 -30.59 -9.94 50.05
C GLN A 287 -32.10 -9.66 49.97
N GLN A 288 -32.91 -10.35 50.80
CA GLN A 288 -34.39 -10.26 50.82
C GLN A 288 -35.11 -10.89 49.62
N GLU A 289 -34.39 -11.53 48.71
CA GLU A 289 -34.97 -12.31 47.60
C GLU A 289 -34.92 -13.81 47.90
N LEU A 290 -36.03 -14.51 47.61
CA LEU A 290 -36.12 -15.96 47.72
C LEU A 290 -35.39 -16.59 46.53
N MET A 291 -34.31 -17.32 46.77
CA MET A 291 -33.51 -18.00 45.73
C MET A 291 -33.97 -19.44 45.50
N ALA A 292 -34.34 -20.14 46.57
CA ALA A 292 -34.83 -21.50 46.53
C ALA A 292 -35.58 -21.85 47.82
N VAL A 293 -36.32 -22.96 47.80
CA VAL A 293 -36.90 -23.56 49.00
C VAL A 293 -36.32 -24.96 49.16
N LEU A 294 -35.74 -25.23 50.33
CA LEU A 294 -35.17 -26.51 50.72
C LEU A 294 -36.10 -27.22 51.70
N ALA A 295 -36.47 -28.46 51.42
CA ALA A 295 -37.32 -29.27 52.27
C ALA A 295 -36.61 -30.58 52.66
N LEU A 296 -36.64 -30.88 53.94
CA LEU A 296 -36.05 -32.06 54.55
C LEU A 296 -37.16 -32.92 55.14
N HIS A 297 -37.32 -34.13 54.63
CA HIS A 297 -38.41 -35.02 54.98
C HIS A 297 -37.88 -36.28 55.67
N GLN A 298 -38.53 -36.66 56.77
CA GLN A 298 -38.37 -37.97 57.39
C GLN A 298 -39.63 -38.79 57.09
N CYS A 299 -39.41 -40.00 56.57
CA CYS A 299 -40.46 -40.93 56.21
C CYS A 299 -40.62 -42.02 57.28
N SER A 300 -41.81 -42.62 57.36
CA SER A 300 -42.13 -43.79 58.21
C SER A 300 -42.06 -43.61 59.74
N GLN A 301 -41.28 -42.66 60.28
CA GLN A 301 -41.24 -42.33 61.71
C GLN A 301 -41.23 -40.81 61.93
N PRO A 302 -41.99 -40.28 62.90
CA PRO A 302 -41.97 -38.85 63.22
C PRO A 302 -40.65 -38.45 63.88
N ARG A 303 -39.99 -37.42 63.34
CA ARG A 303 -38.76 -36.82 63.91
C ARG A 303 -39.07 -35.52 64.62
N ILE A 304 -38.62 -35.41 65.87
CA ILE A 304 -38.64 -34.15 66.61
C ILE A 304 -37.37 -33.37 66.25
N TRP A 305 -37.52 -32.37 65.37
CA TRP A 305 -36.47 -31.40 65.04
C TRP A 305 -36.04 -30.61 66.28
N ARG A 306 -34.79 -30.76 66.72
CA ARG A 306 -34.28 -29.98 67.86
C ARG A 306 -33.91 -28.57 67.40
N GLU A 307 -33.99 -27.59 68.30
CA GLU A 307 -33.58 -26.21 67.99
C GLU A 307 -32.14 -26.14 67.44
N GLU A 308 -31.25 -27.01 67.93
CA GLU A 308 -29.86 -27.10 67.47
C GLU A 308 -29.75 -27.58 66.01
N GLU A 309 -30.61 -28.50 65.58
CA GLU A 309 -30.66 -28.99 64.20
C GLU A 309 -31.25 -27.93 63.29
N VAL A 310 -32.33 -27.26 63.70
CA VAL A 310 -32.94 -26.16 62.95
C VAL A 310 -31.93 -25.03 62.74
N GLN A 311 -31.21 -24.62 63.79
CA GLN A 311 -30.15 -23.60 63.66
C GLN A 311 -29.04 -24.01 62.71
N LEU A 312 -28.64 -25.28 62.74
CA LEU A 312 -27.62 -25.79 61.83
C LEU A 312 -28.06 -25.73 60.37
N VAL A 313 -29.30 -26.15 60.08
CA VAL A 313 -29.86 -26.08 58.72
C VAL A 313 -29.97 -24.63 58.25
N LEU A 314 -30.37 -23.70 59.13
CA LEU A 314 -30.45 -22.29 58.77
C LEU A 314 -29.08 -21.71 58.38
N MET A 315 -28.03 -22.00 59.15
CA MET A 315 -26.68 -21.55 58.80
C MET A 315 -26.20 -22.11 57.46
N VAL A 316 -26.51 -23.38 57.17
CA VAL A 316 -26.16 -24.00 55.88
C VAL A 316 -27.01 -23.43 54.74
N ALA A 317 -28.29 -23.18 54.98
CA ALA A 317 -29.19 -22.56 54.01
C ALA A 317 -28.76 -21.13 53.66
N ASP A 318 -28.30 -20.33 54.63
CA ASP A 318 -27.76 -18.98 54.38
C ASP A 318 -26.51 -19.03 53.49
N GLN A 319 -25.59 -19.96 53.75
CA GLN A 319 -24.40 -20.14 52.91
C GLN A 319 -24.75 -20.65 51.50
N ALA A 320 -25.70 -21.58 51.41
CA ALA A 320 -26.22 -22.06 50.14
C ALA A 320 -26.92 -20.94 49.35
N ALA A 321 -27.74 -20.11 49.99
CA ALA A 321 -28.43 -18.98 49.36
C ALA A 321 -27.43 -17.96 48.79
N LEU A 322 -26.38 -17.63 49.55
CA LEU A 322 -25.31 -16.75 49.09
C LEU A 322 -24.58 -17.33 47.87
N ALA A 323 -24.25 -18.62 47.89
CA ALA A 323 -23.57 -19.29 46.80
C ALA A 323 -24.40 -19.34 45.51
N LEU A 324 -25.70 -19.65 45.63
CA LEU A 324 -26.62 -19.67 44.51
C LEU A 324 -26.77 -18.29 43.86
N SER A 325 -26.88 -17.24 44.68
CA SER A 325 -26.92 -15.86 44.20
C SER A 325 -25.65 -15.47 43.42
N GLN A 326 -24.47 -15.85 43.91
CA GLN A 326 -23.20 -15.60 43.23
C GLN A 326 -23.07 -16.35 41.91
N ALA A 327 -23.41 -17.64 41.89
CA ALA A 327 -23.36 -18.48 40.69
C ALA A 327 -24.33 -17.97 39.60
N TYR A 328 -25.56 -17.63 39.99
CA TYR A 328 -26.56 -17.04 39.10
C TYR A 328 -26.09 -15.70 38.50
N THR A 329 -25.54 -14.81 39.35
CA THR A 329 -24.98 -13.53 38.89
C THR A 329 -23.82 -13.73 37.92
N TYR A 330 -22.92 -14.69 38.21
CA TYR A 330 -21.79 -15.00 37.34
C TYR A 330 -22.24 -15.51 35.96
N GLU A 331 -23.26 -16.38 35.91
CA GLU A 331 -23.82 -16.87 34.64
C GLU A 331 -24.44 -15.73 33.81
N GLN A 332 -25.17 -14.81 34.44
CA GLN A 332 -25.70 -13.61 33.79
C GLN A 332 -24.58 -12.72 33.23
N VAL A 333 -23.54 -12.45 34.03
CA VAL A 333 -22.38 -11.66 33.59
C VAL A 333 -21.66 -12.32 32.42
N ARG A 334 -21.49 -13.64 32.45
CA ARG A 334 -20.86 -14.40 31.36
C ARG A 334 -21.71 -14.36 30.08
N ALA A 335 -23.03 -14.47 30.19
CA ALA A 335 -23.95 -14.35 29.05
C ALA A 335 -23.90 -12.92 28.45
N LEU A 336 -23.88 -11.89 29.29
CA LEU A 336 -23.72 -10.50 28.87
C LEU A 336 -22.37 -10.27 28.19
N ALA A 337 -21.26 -10.78 28.75
CA ALA A 337 -19.92 -10.66 28.17
C ALA A 337 -19.80 -11.37 26.81
N LYS A 338 -20.41 -12.57 26.66
CA LYS A 338 -20.46 -13.27 25.37
C LYS A 338 -21.24 -12.46 24.33
N ARG A 339 -22.33 -11.81 24.73
CA ARG A 339 -23.11 -10.90 23.86
C ARG A 339 -22.29 -9.68 23.44
N GLU A 340 -21.61 -9.01 24.37
CA GLU A 340 -20.74 -7.87 24.06
C GLU A 340 -19.57 -8.25 23.15
N SER A 341 -18.97 -9.43 23.37
CA SER A 341 -17.91 -9.95 22.51
C SER A 341 -18.38 -10.11 21.07
N LEU A 342 -19.60 -10.65 20.85
CA LEU A 342 -20.15 -10.81 19.50
C LEU A 342 -20.38 -9.44 18.81
N ILE A 343 -20.94 -8.47 19.54
CA ILE A 343 -21.13 -7.11 19.02
C ILE A 343 -19.78 -6.47 18.66
N ASN A 344 -18.75 -6.64 19.50
CA ASN A 344 -17.41 -6.13 19.25
C ASN A 344 -16.74 -6.81 18.05
N THR A 345 -16.91 -8.12 17.87
CA THR A 345 -16.40 -8.84 16.69
C THR A 345 -17.04 -8.30 15.41
N ILE A 346 -18.37 -8.14 15.40
CA ILE A 346 -19.10 -7.57 14.25
C ILE A 346 -18.63 -6.13 13.99
N THR A 347 -18.51 -5.31 15.03
CA THR A 347 -18.04 -3.92 14.91
C THR A 347 -16.61 -3.85 14.39
N THR A 348 -15.74 -4.78 14.79
CA THR A 348 -14.34 -4.84 14.32
C THR A 348 -14.29 -5.26 12.86
N ALA A 349 -15.10 -6.23 12.43
CA ALA A 349 -15.22 -6.61 11.03
C ALA A 349 -15.70 -5.43 10.17
N ILE A 350 -16.72 -4.69 10.62
CA ILE A 350 -17.21 -3.46 9.96
C ILE A 350 -16.08 -2.42 9.83
N ARG A 351 -15.27 -2.21 10.86
CA ARG A 351 -14.17 -1.22 10.85
C ARG A 351 -12.95 -1.64 10.04
N SER A 352 -12.82 -2.92 9.70
CA SER A 352 -11.63 -3.47 9.05
C SER A 352 -11.57 -3.23 7.53
N SER A 353 -12.71 -2.99 6.89
CA SER A 353 -12.79 -2.63 5.47
C SER A 353 -13.45 -1.26 5.30
N LEU A 354 -13.03 -0.54 4.26
CA LEU A 354 -13.63 0.71 3.81
C LEU A 354 -14.53 0.48 2.58
N ASP A 355 -14.55 -0.74 2.04
CA ASP A 355 -15.41 -1.10 0.92
C ASP A 355 -16.81 -1.44 1.43
N PRO A 356 -17.86 -0.71 0.97
CA PRO A 356 -19.23 -0.97 1.40
C PRO A 356 -19.68 -2.41 1.16
N GLN A 357 -19.25 -3.04 0.06
CA GLN A 357 -19.65 -4.41 -0.27
C GLN A 357 -19.10 -5.43 0.72
N ASP A 358 -17.82 -5.27 1.13
CA ASP A 358 -17.19 -6.13 2.14
C ASP A 358 -17.87 -5.97 3.51
N ILE A 359 -18.19 -4.72 3.88
CA ILE A 359 -18.88 -4.41 5.13
C ILE A 359 -20.26 -5.09 5.15
N PHE A 360 -21.03 -4.99 4.08
CA PHE A 360 -22.39 -5.55 4.03
C PHE A 360 -22.39 -7.07 4.07
N ALA A 361 -21.49 -7.73 3.33
CA ALA A 361 -21.33 -9.17 3.35
C ALA A 361 -20.96 -9.67 4.75
N ALA A 362 -19.98 -9.03 5.40
CA ALA A 362 -19.52 -9.39 6.74
C ALA A 362 -20.64 -9.25 7.79
N ILE A 363 -21.45 -8.18 7.72
CA ILE A 363 -22.61 -8.00 8.63
C ILE A 363 -23.61 -9.14 8.47
N THR A 364 -23.99 -9.47 7.23
CA THR A 364 -24.98 -10.52 6.98
C THR A 364 -24.49 -11.91 7.37
N GLU A 365 -23.21 -12.22 7.14
CA GLU A 365 -22.64 -13.53 7.49
C GLU A 365 -22.53 -13.70 9.01
N GLN A 366 -21.96 -12.72 9.72
CA GLN A 366 -21.75 -12.81 11.16
C GLN A 366 -23.08 -12.84 11.92
N LEU A 367 -24.06 -12.01 11.52
CA LEU A 367 -25.38 -11.98 12.15
C LEU A 367 -26.17 -13.27 11.83
N GLY A 368 -26.09 -13.75 10.59
CA GLY A 368 -26.73 -14.99 10.15
C GLY A 368 -26.23 -16.22 10.93
N GLN A 369 -24.91 -16.33 11.12
CA GLN A 369 -24.28 -17.38 11.91
C GLN A 369 -24.60 -17.26 13.40
N ALA A 370 -24.52 -16.06 13.98
CA ALA A 370 -24.76 -15.83 15.41
C ALA A 370 -26.19 -16.20 15.84
N LEU A 371 -27.17 -15.92 14.98
CA LEU A 371 -28.57 -16.27 15.22
C LEU A 371 -28.97 -17.64 14.66
N GLN A 372 -28.06 -18.36 14.00
CA GLN A 372 -28.35 -19.66 13.37
C GLN A 372 -29.63 -19.64 12.53
N VAL A 373 -29.73 -18.66 11.61
CA VAL A 373 -30.89 -18.51 10.73
C VAL A 373 -30.58 -19.02 9.33
N ASN A 374 -31.59 -19.51 8.60
CA ASN A 374 -31.42 -20.00 7.24
C ASN A 374 -31.04 -18.89 6.24
N GLY A 375 -31.37 -17.63 6.53
CA GLY A 375 -30.90 -16.52 5.70
C GLY A 375 -30.95 -15.17 6.40
N CYS A 376 -30.01 -14.30 6.02
CA CYS A 376 -29.90 -12.90 6.47
C CYS A 376 -29.67 -11.99 5.25
N ILE A 377 -30.38 -10.88 5.17
CA ILE A 377 -30.27 -9.91 4.08
C ILE A 377 -30.05 -8.53 4.66
N LEU A 378 -29.13 -7.76 4.06
CA LEU A 378 -29.03 -6.32 4.25
C LEU A 378 -29.60 -5.62 3.02
N SER A 379 -30.54 -4.70 3.23
CA SER A 379 -31.15 -3.93 2.15
C SER A 379 -31.10 -2.45 2.44
N LEU A 380 -30.76 -1.65 1.42
CA LEU A 380 -30.74 -0.18 1.51
C LEU A 380 -31.93 0.37 0.73
N TRP A 381 -32.67 1.27 1.37
CA TRP A 381 -33.83 1.92 0.77
C TRP A 381 -34.27 3.09 1.64
N THR A 382 -34.92 4.07 1.03
CA THR A 382 -35.52 5.23 1.66
C THR A 382 -37.01 5.32 1.30
N GLU A 383 -37.76 6.21 1.95
CA GLU A 383 -39.19 6.42 1.65
C GLU A 383 -39.45 6.91 0.20
N GLU A 384 -38.43 7.55 -0.41
CA GLU A 384 -38.49 8.09 -1.76
C GLU A 384 -38.24 7.02 -2.85
N ASP A 385 -37.64 5.89 -2.47
CA ASP A 385 -37.27 4.82 -3.41
C ASP A 385 -38.49 3.99 -3.83
N GLU A 386 -38.52 3.56 -5.09
CA GLU A 386 -39.62 2.73 -5.61
C GLU A 386 -39.45 1.26 -5.18
N PHE A 387 -38.23 0.73 -5.17
CA PHE A 387 -37.91 -0.66 -4.88
C PHE A 387 -36.79 -0.81 -3.85
N VAL A 388 -36.75 -1.96 -3.18
CA VAL A 388 -35.70 -2.30 -2.21
C VAL A 388 -34.45 -2.83 -2.92
N GLU A 389 -33.30 -2.22 -2.63
CA GLU A 389 -32.00 -2.66 -3.13
C GLU A 389 -31.33 -3.62 -2.14
N CYS A 390 -30.99 -4.82 -2.59
CA CYS A 390 -30.25 -5.80 -1.81
C CYS A 390 -28.74 -5.55 -1.98
N VAL A 391 -28.04 -5.35 -0.86
CA VAL A 391 -26.60 -5.04 -0.86
C VAL A 391 -25.76 -6.08 -0.12
N GLY A 392 -26.39 -7.02 0.58
CA GLY A 392 -25.72 -8.12 1.28
C GLY A 392 -26.65 -9.31 1.50
N LEU A 393 -26.13 -10.52 1.38
CA LEU A 393 -26.88 -11.76 1.47
C LEU A 393 -26.07 -12.88 2.15
N TYR A 394 -26.71 -13.55 3.09
CA TYR A 394 -26.27 -14.81 3.70
C TYR A 394 -27.38 -15.86 3.53
N ASP A 395 -27.03 -17.04 3.02
CA ASP A 395 -27.92 -18.22 2.92
C ASP A 395 -27.17 -19.46 3.44
N SER A 396 -27.73 -20.13 4.45
CA SER A 396 -27.12 -21.34 5.04
C SER A 396 -27.08 -22.51 4.05
N SER A 397 -27.90 -22.49 3.00
CA SER A 397 -28.02 -23.54 1.99
C SER A 397 -26.82 -23.60 1.03
N GLN A 398 -26.13 -22.48 0.80
CA GLN A 398 -25.00 -22.39 -0.15
C GLN A 398 -23.65 -22.82 0.44
N TYR A 399 -23.54 -22.96 1.76
CA TYR A 399 -22.28 -23.37 2.41
C TYR A 399 -21.89 -24.82 2.10
N LEU A 400 -22.85 -25.70 1.76
CA LEU A 400 -22.58 -27.09 1.40
C LEU A 400 -22.14 -27.29 -0.06
N GLU A 401 -22.42 -26.37 -0.98
CA GLU A 401 -21.96 -26.51 -2.39
C GLU A 401 -20.55 -25.96 -2.62
N HIS A 402 -20.11 -24.97 -1.83
CA HIS A 402 -18.79 -24.34 -2.01
C HIS A 402 -17.62 -25.07 -1.36
N THR A 403 -17.88 -25.96 -0.39
CA THR A 403 -16.82 -26.78 0.24
C THR A 403 -16.46 -28.02 -0.60
N LEU A 404 -17.31 -28.41 -1.56
CA LEU A 404 -17.09 -29.58 -2.43
C LEU A 404 -16.52 -29.25 -3.82
N LYS A 405 -16.41 -27.96 -4.19
CA LYS A 405 -15.85 -27.52 -5.48
C LYS A 405 -14.41 -26.96 -5.43
N SER A 406 -13.75 -26.98 -4.28
CA SER A 406 -12.39 -26.43 -4.13
C SER A 406 -11.24 -27.44 -4.23
N VAL A 407 -11.49 -28.69 -4.67
CA VAL A 407 -10.42 -29.71 -4.83
C VAL A 407 -10.04 -29.99 -6.28
N GLN A 408 -10.78 -29.49 -7.27
CA GLN A 408 -10.43 -29.71 -8.68
C GLN A 408 -10.68 -28.46 -9.51
N GLU A 409 -9.71 -27.53 -9.52
CA GLU A 409 -9.26 -26.82 -10.72
C GLU A 409 -8.08 -25.87 -10.39
N THR A 410 -6.88 -26.39 -10.70
CA THR A 410 -5.78 -25.74 -11.40
C THR A 410 -5.32 -24.32 -11.03
N ALA A 411 -4.08 -24.31 -10.53
CA ALA A 411 -3.01 -23.32 -10.67
C ALA A 411 -3.10 -22.33 -11.85
N LEU A 412 -2.58 -21.13 -11.57
CA LEU A 412 -2.28 -19.98 -12.44
C LEU A 412 -3.43 -18.97 -12.63
N ASN A 413 -3.60 -18.09 -11.62
CA ASN A 413 -3.62 -16.62 -11.78
C ASN A 413 -3.95 -15.96 -10.45
N HIS A 414 -2.96 -15.30 -9.84
CA HIS A 414 -3.21 -14.28 -8.83
C HIS A 414 -3.66 -13.01 -9.55
N ASN A 415 -4.97 -12.77 -9.60
CA ASN A 415 -5.58 -11.44 -9.64
C ASN A 415 -7.08 -11.58 -9.37
N HIS A 416 -7.61 -10.63 -8.62
CA HIS A 416 -8.96 -10.61 -8.04
C HIS A 416 -10.08 -10.80 -9.07
N HIS A 417 -10.59 -12.02 -9.22
CA HIS A 417 -11.92 -12.27 -9.78
C HIS A 417 -12.81 -12.86 -8.68
N ARG A 418 -13.38 -11.97 -7.86
CA ARG A 418 -14.59 -12.31 -7.09
C ARG A 418 -15.75 -12.35 -8.07
N ILE A 419 -16.46 -13.47 -8.04
CA ILE A 419 -17.63 -13.76 -8.86
C ILE A 419 -18.72 -12.73 -8.52
N ASN A 420 -19.16 -11.94 -9.51
CA ASN A 420 -20.36 -11.11 -9.41
C ASN A 420 -21.57 -12.03 -9.14
N GLN A 421 -21.96 -12.18 -7.87
CA GLN A 421 -23.29 -12.66 -7.54
C GLN A 421 -24.26 -11.52 -7.88
N GLU A 422 -25.14 -11.71 -8.87
CA GLU A 422 -26.28 -10.81 -9.08
C GLU A 422 -27.16 -10.87 -7.83
N LEU A 423 -27.08 -9.83 -7.00
CA LEU A 423 -27.90 -9.70 -5.80
C LEU A 423 -29.37 -9.49 -6.22
N PRO A 424 -30.33 -10.17 -5.58
CA PRO A 424 -31.71 -10.09 -6.00
C PRO A 424 -32.35 -8.75 -5.63
N HIS A 425 -33.04 -8.12 -6.59
CA HIS A 425 -33.82 -6.89 -6.35
C HIS A 425 -35.29 -7.22 -6.03
N SER A 426 -35.92 -6.41 -5.17
CA SER A 426 -37.36 -6.52 -4.92
C SER A 426 -38.17 -6.21 -6.17
N GLN A 427 -39.17 -7.03 -6.49
CA GLN A 427 -40.14 -6.78 -7.57
C GLN A 427 -41.39 -6.03 -7.09
N ALA A 428 -41.55 -5.88 -5.76
CA ALA A 428 -42.67 -5.17 -5.15
C ALA A 428 -42.28 -3.74 -4.72
N PRO A 429 -43.11 -2.71 -5.00
CA PRO A 429 -42.82 -1.35 -4.58
C PRO A 429 -42.93 -1.18 -3.07
N ILE A 430 -42.06 -0.35 -2.48
CA ILE A 430 -42.02 -0.11 -1.01
C ILE A 430 -43.36 0.41 -0.46
N LYS A 431 -44.06 1.24 -1.25
CA LYS A 431 -45.39 1.80 -0.90
C LYS A 431 -46.49 0.74 -0.74
N HIS A 432 -46.33 -0.42 -1.37
CA HIS A 432 -47.33 -1.49 -1.36
C HIS A 432 -46.95 -2.64 -0.41
N ASN A 433 -45.81 -2.57 0.28
CA ASN A 433 -45.36 -3.62 1.19
C ASN A 433 -45.81 -3.32 2.65
N PRO A 434 -46.79 -4.05 3.22
CA PRO A 434 -47.33 -3.74 4.55
C PRO A 434 -46.30 -3.91 5.67
N ILE A 435 -45.32 -4.81 5.51
CA ILE A 435 -44.27 -5.01 6.51
C ILE A 435 -43.31 -3.81 6.52
N LEU A 436 -42.89 -3.32 5.34
CA LEU A 436 -42.00 -2.15 5.25
C LEU A 436 -42.73 -0.86 5.67
N GLN A 437 -44.02 -0.73 5.37
CA GLN A 437 -44.85 0.38 5.84
C GLN A 437 -44.99 0.38 7.37
N GLU A 438 -45.15 -0.79 7.99
CA GLU A 438 -45.20 -0.89 9.45
C GLU A 438 -43.85 -0.54 10.10
N ILE A 439 -42.73 -0.92 9.46
CA ILE A 439 -41.39 -0.50 9.90
C ILE A 439 -41.20 1.02 9.78
N LEU A 440 -41.66 1.64 8.70
CA LEU A 440 -41.61 3.10 8.53
C LEU A 440 -42.46 3.81 9.60
N ARG A 441 -43.64 3.27 9.92
CA ARG A 441 -44.57 3.84 10.90
C ARG A 441 -44.08 3.69 12.34
N THR A 442 -43.56 2.52 12.69
CA THR A 442 -43.20 2.19 14.08
C THR A 442 -41.73 2.44 14.41
N GLN A 443 -40.85 2.42 13.40
CA GLN A 443 -39.38 2.41 13.56
C GLN A 443 -38.86 1.30 14.49
N GLU A 444 -39.67 0.26 14.69
CA GLU A 444 -39.40 -0.87 15.56
C GLU A 444 -39.30 -2.16 14.72
N PRO A 445 -38.60 -3.21 15.21
CA PRO A 445 -38.53 -4.48 14.50
C PRO A 445 -39.90 -5.12 14.36
N VAL A 446 -40.20 -5.61 13.16
CA VAL A 446 -41.39 -6.42 12.90
C VAL A 446 -41.00 -7.89 13.00
N VAL A 447 -41.69 -8.60 13.89
CA VAL A 447 -41.39 -10.00 14.23
C VAL A 447 -42.61 -10.87 13.93
N ILE A 448 -42.41 -11.88 13.10
CA ILE A 448 -43.45 -12.84 12.68
C ILE A 448 -42.97 -14.26 13.05
N THR A 449 -43.72 -14.92 13.95
CA THR A 449 -43.40 -16.25 14.47
C THR A 449 -43.86 -17.39 13.55
N ASP A 450 -44.99 -17.24 12.87
CA ASP A 450 -45.44 -18.14 11.79
C ASP A 450 -46.15 -17.30 10.71
N MET A 451 -45.64 -17.35 9.48
CA MET A 451 -46.25 -16.69 8.32
C MET A 451 -47.62 -17.27 7.95
N SER A 452 -47.93 -18.49 8.42
CA SER A 452 -49.22 -19.17 8.22
C SER A 452 -50.37 -18.45 8.93
N ASP A 453 -50.07 -17.74 10.02
CA ASP A 453 -51.06 -17.05 10.87
C ASP A 453 -51.34 -15.60 10.41
N CYS A 454 -50.57 -15.08 9.44
CA CYS A 454 -50.75 -13.74 8.90
C CYS A 454 -51.86 -13.66 7.83
N ALA A 455 -52.38 -12.45 7.57
CA ALA A 455 -53.36 -12.21 6.50
C ALA A 455 -52.79 -12.53 5.11
N ASP A 456 -53.65 -12.86 4.12
CA ASP A 456 -53.23 -13.17 2.75
C ASP A 456 -52.49 -12.00 2.07
N GLU A 457 -52.77 -10.77 2.52
CA GLU A 457 -52.06 -9.54 2.16
C GLU A 457 -50.59 -9.50 2.62
N ILE A 458 -50.15 -10.36 3.55
CA ILE A 458 -48.77 -10.45 4.04
C ILE A 458 -48.07 -11.69 3.43
N LYS A 459 -48.84 -12.71 3.06
CA LYS A 459 -48.36 -13.99 2.52
C LYS A 459 -47.91 -13.94 1.05
N GLY A 460 -48.40 -12.96 0.27
CA GLY A 460 -48.20 -12.88 -1.18
C GLY A 460 -47.10 -11.94 -1.69
N PHE A 461 -46.37 -11.22 -0.82
CA PHE A 461 -45.40 -10.19 -1.25
C PHE A 461 -43.96 -10.70 -1.36
N ASP A 462 -43.29 -10.31 -2.44
CA ASP A 462 -41.94 -10.72 -2.80
C ASP A 462 -40.90 -9.99 -1.94
N LEU A 463 -40.33 -10.70 -0.97
CA LEU A 463 -39.05 -10.31 -0.35
C LEU A 463 -37.93 -10.65 -1.35
N PRO A 464 -36.76 -9.98 -1.33
CA PRO A 464 -35.69 -10.20 -2.32
C PRO A 464 -35.30 -11.67 -2.53
N LEU A 465 -35.52 -12.55 -1.56
CA LEU A 465 -35.33 -13.99 -1.70
C LEU A 465 -36.66 -14.67 -2.08
N LYS A 466 -36.81 -15.04 -3.35
CA LYS A 466 -37.94 -15.77 -3.99
C LYS A 466 -38.34 -17.14 -3.37
N LYS A 467 -37.94 -17.45 -2.13
CA LYS A 467 -38.29 -18.68 -1.38
C LYS A 467 -39.21 -18.32 -0.20
N PRO A 468 -40.33 -19.01 0.03
CA PRO A 468 -41.21 -18.73 1.17
C PRO A 468 -40.47 -18.91 2.51
N ALA A 469 -40.72 -18.01 3.47
CA ALA A 469 -40.24 -18.10 4.84
C ALA A 469 -41.38 -18.56 5.75
N ARG A 470 -41.06 -19.33 6.79
CA ARG A 470 -42.02 -19.73 7.82
C ARG A 470 -41.99 -18.79 9.02
N SER A 471 -40.83 -18.24 9.38
CA SER A 471 -40.71 -17.16 10.38
C SER A 471 -39.78 -16.07 9.89
N LEU A 472 -40.05 -14.83 10.29
CA LEU A 472 -39.39 -13.64 9.76
C LEU A 472 -39.16 -12.60 10.85
N MET A 473 -37.98 -11.97 10.87
CA MET A 473 -37.70 -10.79 11.67
C MET A 473 -37.06 -9.73 10.77
N ILE A 474 -37.63 -8.53 10.75
CA ILE A 474 -37.09 -7.41 9.99
C ILE A 474 -36.77 -6.26 10.94
N VAL A 475 -35.55 -5.75 10.87
CA VAL A 475 -35.01 -4.70 11.74
C VAL A 475 -34.67 -3.46 10.90
N PRO A 476 -35.18 -2.27 11.23
CA PRO A 476 -34.82 -1.04 10.50
C PRO A 476 -33.36 -0.63 10.74
N LEU A 477 -32.72 -0.13 9.68
CA LEU A 477 -31.47 0.63 9.74
C LEU A 477 -31.84 2.11 9.95
N LEU A 478 -31.65 2.63 11.15
CA LEU A 478 -32.02 4.01 11.49
C LEU A 478 -30.77 4.91 11.52
N ALA A 479 -30.80 6.00 10.76
CA ALA A 479 -29.81 7.08 10.82
C ALA A 479 -30.55 8.42 10.96
N ASP A 480 -30.17 9.22 11.97
CA ASP A 480 -30.79 10.52 12.27
C ASP A 480 -32.33 10.48 12.37
N GLY A 481 -32.89 9.39 12.91
CA GLY A 481 -34.34 9.20 13.06
C GLY A 481 -35.08 8.86 11.76
N LYS A 482 -34.36 8.58 10.66
CA LYS A 482 -34.92 8.12 9.38
C LYS A 482 -34.49 6.69 9.08
N CYS A 483 -35.39 5.92 8.47
CA CYS A 483 -35.07 4.58 7.95
C CYS A 483 -34.26 4.72 6.67
N ILE A 484 -33.04 4.18 6.66
CA ILE A 484 -32.12 4.15 5.50
C ILE A 484 -31.97 2.74 4.92
N GLY A 485 -32.72 1.78 5.44
CA GLY A 485 -32.75 0.39 4.99
C GLY A 485 -33.28 -0.57 6.04
N SER A 486 -33.10 -1.87 5.82
CA SER A 486 -33.52 -2.91 6.77
C SER A 486 -32.61 -4.14 6.73
N ILE A 487 -32.52 -4.83 7.86
CA ILE A 487 -31.94 -6.17 7.98
C ILE A 487 -33.07 -7.19 8.09
N THR A 488 -33.11 -8.18 7.19
CA THR A 488 -34.15 -9.22 7.17
C THR A 488 -33.55 -10.57 7.54
N LEU A 489 -34.09 -11.21 8.56
CA LEU A 489 -33.69 -12.52 9.08
C LEU A 489 -34.84 -13.52 8.88
N ARG A 490 -34.56 -14.67 8.26
CA ARG A 490 -35.58 -15.66 7.88
C ARG A 490 -35.26 -17.07 8.39
N GLU A 491 -36.31 -17.77 8.77
CA GLU A 491 -36.31 -19.22 9.01
C GLU A 491 -37.29 -19.87 8.02
N GLY A 492 -36.82 -20.88 7.28
CA GLY A 492 -37.58 -21.48 6.18
C GLY A 492 -38.35 -22.74 6.57
N SER A 493 -37.89 -23.46 7.59
CA SER A 493 -38.31 -24.85 7.83
C SER A 493 -39.17 -25.05 9.07
N LYS A 494 -39.06 -24.17 10.06
CA LYS A 494 -39.68 -24.31 11.39
C LYS A 494 -40.28 -22.99 11.85
N THR A 495 -41.24 -23.08 12.77
CA THR A 495 -41.66 -21.90 13.54
C THR A 495 -40.56 -21.52 14.51
N ARG A 496 -40.26 -20.22 14.60
CA ARG A 496 -39.26 -19.67 15.52
C ARG A 496 -39.91 -18.63 16.40
N ARG A 497 -39.83 -18.85 17.72
CA ARG A 497 -40.15 -17.83 18.72
C ARG A 497 -38.89 -17.02 18.98
N TRP A 498 -38.84 -15.81 18.46
CA TRP A 498 -37.70 -14.90 18.63
C TRP A 498 -37.61 -14.44 20.08
N LEU A 499 -36.45 -14.64 20.69
CA LEU A 499 -36.20 -14.24 22.08
C LEU A 499 -35.93 -12.73 22.15
N SER A 500 -36.28 -12.10 23.28
CA SER A 500 -36.01 -10.66 23.49
C SER A 500 -34.51 -10.33 23.37
N SER A 501 -33.63 -11.25 23.75
CA SER A 501 -32.19 -11.12 23.61
C SER A 501 -31.72 -11.10 22.14
N GLU A 502 -32.36 -11.88 21.27
CA GLU A 502 -32.08 -11.93 19.83
C GLU A 502 -32.53 -10.66 19.12
N ILE A 503 -33.72 -10.16 19.47
CA ILE A 503 -34.26 -8.89 18.94
C ILE A 503 -33.33 -7.74 19.31
N GLN A 504 -32.88 -7.67 20.58
CA GLN A 504 -31.97 -6.62 21.03
C GLN A 504 -30.59 -6.71 20.37
N LEU A 505 -30.07 -7.92 20.14
CA LEU A 505 -28.82 -8.11 19.40
C LEU A 505 -28.95 -7.61 17.96
N ALA A 506 -30.03 -7.99 17.26
CA ALA A 506 -30.27 -7.58 15.89
C ALA A 506 -30.46 -6.06 15.77
N LYS A 507 -31.14 -5.42 16.74
CA LYS A 507 -31.21 -3.95 16.85
C LYS A 507 -29.83 -3.31 17.00
N ALA A 508 -28.99 -3.84 17.90
CA ALA A 508 -27.65 -3.30 18.13
C ALA A 508 -26.77 -3.39 16.88
N VAL A 509 -26.83 -4.53 16.17
CA VAL A 509 -26.10 -4.72 14.90
C VAL A 509 -26.66 -3.82 13.80
N ALA A 510 -27.98 -3.66 13.70
CA ALA A 510 -28.60 -2.73 12.76
C ALA A 510 -28.18 -1.28 13.01
N ALA A 511 -28.08 -0.83 14.26
CA ALA A 511 -27.58 0.50 14.58
C ALA A 511 -26.13 0.71 14.10
N GLN A 512 -25.25 -0.28 14.29
CA GLN A 512 -23.87 -0.22 13.79
C GLN A 512 -23.79 -0.26 12.26
N ALA A 513 -24.61 -1.10 11.63
CA ALA A 513 -24.72 -1.18 10.19
C ALA A 513 -25.21 0.15 9.58
N ALA A 514 -26.17 0.83 10.20
CA ALA A 514 -26.66 2.12 9.76
C ALA A 514 -25.55 3.20 9.79
N ILE A 515 -24.75 3.24 10.86
CA ILE A 515 -23.59 4.14 10.96
C ILE A 515 -22.57 3.85 9.85
N ALA A 516 -22.26 2.57 9.60
CA ALA A 516 -21.31 2.17 8.57
C ALA A 516 -21.77 2.57 7.16
N VAL A 517 -23.06 2.37 6.84
CA VAL A 517 -23.68 2.81 5.58
C VAL A 517 -23.57 4.32 5.42
N GLN A 518 -23.86 5.10 6.47
CA GLN A 518 -23.79 6.56 6.43
C GLN A 518 -22.37 7.07 6.23
N GLN A 519 -21.39 6.48 6.91
CA GLN A 519 -19.97 6.81 6.76
C GLN A 519 -19.46 6.50 5.35
N SER A 520 -19.83 5.35 4.80
CA SER A 520 -19.55 4.96 3.42
C SER A 520 -20.08 5.99 2.41
N ARG A 521 -21.38 6.34 2.51
CA ARG A 521 -22.01 7.35 1.63
C ARG A 521 -21.34 8.71 1.74
N LEU A 522 -21.00 9.14 2.95
CA LEU A 522 -20.30 10.42 3.18
C LEU A 522 -18.90 10.41 2.57
N TYR A 523 -18.17 9.30 2.73
CA TYR A 523 -16.83 9.14 2.17
C TYR A 523 -16.84 9.17 0.64
N GLN A 524 -17.76 8.43 -0.01
CA GLN A 524 -17.94 8.47 -1.47
C GLN A 524 -18.26 9.88 -1.95
N LYS A 525 -19.23 10.57 -1.33
CA LYS A 525 -19.59 11.94 -1.69
C LYS A 525 -18.41 12.91 -1.52
N THR A 526 -17.62 12.75 -0.46
CA THR A 526 -16.42 13.57 -0.22
C THR A 526 -15.37 13.33 -1.29
N ARG A 527 -15.18 12.07 -1.69
CA ARG A 527 -14.25 11.69 -2.77
C ARG A 527 -14.68 12.29 -4.10
N ASP A 528 -15.95 12.17 -4.47
CA ASP A 528 -16.49 12.74 -5.70
C ASP A 528 -16.37 14.27 -5.73
N GLN A 529 -16.58 14.93 -4.58
CA GLN A 529 -16.36 16.37 -4.44
C GLN A 529 -14.89 16.75 -4.61
N ALA A 530 -13.97 15.98 -4.00
CA ALA A 530 -12.54 16.20 -4.12
C ALA A 530 -12.06 16.02 -5.58
N GLU A 531 -12.55 15.00 -6.27
CA GLU A 531 -12.25 14.78 -7.69
C GLU A 531 -12.76 15.93 -8.57
N ARG A 532 -13.98 16.42 -8.34
CA ARG A 532 -14.51 17.61 -9.05
C ARG A 532 -13.68 18.86 -8.77
N LEU A 533 -13.25 19.07 -7.52
CA LEU A 533 -12.41 20.20 -7.15
C LEU A 533 -11.04 20.13 -7.84
N LEU A 534 -10.42 18.96 -7.88
CA LEU A 534 -9.16 18.74 -8.61
C LEU A 534 -9.32 19.00 -10.11
N GLN A 535 -10.45 18.57 -10.70
CA GLN A 535 -10.74 18.84 -12.11
C GLN A 535 -10.91 20.35 -12.38
N LEU A 536 -11.61 21.08 -11.51
CA LEU A 536 -11.76 22.52 -11.60
C LEU A 536 -10.43 23.26 -11.41
N ASP A 537 -9.61 22.82 -10.46
CA ASP A 537 -8.31 23.42 -10.20
C ASP A 537 -7.35 23.21 -11.38
N LYS A 538 -7.39 22.02 -12.00
CA LYS A 538 -6.66 21.74 -13.25
C LYS A 538 -7.09 22.66 -14.39
N GLN A 539 -8.40 22.80 -14.64
CA GLN A 539 -8.92 23.70 -15.67
C GLN A 539 -8.54 25.16 -15.41
N LYS A 540 -8.59 25.61 -14.15
CA LYS A 540 -8.16 26.95 -13.74
C LYS A 540 -6.67 27.16 -13.98
N THR A 541 -5.85 26.16 -13.69
CA THR A 541 -4.40 26.23 -13.90
C THR A 541 -4.07 26.28 -15.39
N GLU A 542 -4.68 25.43 -16.21
CA GLU A 542 -4.55 25.46 -17.68
C GLU A 542 -4.98 26.82 -18.25
N PHE A 543 -6.08 27.40 -17.74
CA PHE A 543 -6.55 28.74 -18.08
C PHE A 543 -5.48 29.82 -17.85
N PHE A 544 -4.87 29.87 -16.66
CA PHE A 544 -3.86 30.90 -16.35
C PHE A 544 -2.58 30.71 -17.16
N GLN A 545 -2.21 29.47 -17.47
CA GLN A 545 -1.05 29.16 -18.30
C GLN A 545 -1.24 29.69 -19.74
N ASN A 546 -2.39 29.42 -20.36
CA ASN A 546 -2.68 29.85 -21.72
C ASN A 546 -2.76 31.39 -21.84
N ILE A 547 -3.43 32.06 -20.89
CA ILE A 547 -3.51 33.53 -20.87
C ILE A 547 -2.13 34.16 -20.73
N SER A 548 -1.30 33.62 -19.84
CA SER A 548 0.05 34.15 -19.61
C SER A 548 0.91 34.05 -20.88
N HIS A 549 0.73 33.00 -21.68
CA HIS A 549 1.42 32.85 -22.96
C HIS A 549 0.98 33.92 -23.97
N GLU A 550 -0.34 34.07 -24.17
CA GLU A 550 -0.91 35.04 -25.10
C GLU A 550 -0.57 36.50 -24.74
N PHE A 551 -0.25 36.79 -23.48
CA PHE A 551 0.23 38.11 -23.04
C PHE A 551 1.74 38.30 -23.24
N ARG A 552 2.57 37.29 -22.96
CA ARG A 552 4.03 37.45 -22.98
C ARG A 552 4.60 37.65 -24.38
N THR A 553 4.07 37.00 -25.39
CA THR A 553 4.54 37.14 -26.78
C THR A 553 4.41 38.57 -27.31
N PRO A 554 3.23 39.24 -27.26
CA PRO A 554 3.13 40.62 -27.71
C PRO A 554 3.95 41.57 -26.82
N ILE A 555 4.07 41.31 -25.51
CA ILE A 555 4.94 42.12 -24.64
C ILE A 555 6.41 42.04 -25.08
N THR A 556 6.90 40.85 -25.41
CA THR A 556 8.28 40.63 -25.89
C THR A 556 8.54 41.42 -27.17
N LEU A 557 7.59 41.39 -28.11
CA LEU A 557 7.68 42.07 -29.40
C LEU A 557 7.52 43.60 -29.33
N ILE A 558 7.00 44.12 -28.22
CA ILE A 558 6.95 45.56 -27.94
C ILE A 558 8.21 46.00 -27.20
N GLN A 559 8.53 45.31 -26.11
CA GLN A 559 9.59 45.69 -25.18
C GLN A 559 10.98 45.52 -25.80
N GLY A 560 11.23 44.43 -26.53
CA GLY A 560 12.53 44.14 -27.12
C GLY A 560 13.02 45.23 -28.07
N PRO A 561 12.27 45.59 -29.15
CA PRO A 561 12.66 46.67 -30.04
C PRO A 561 12.80 48.02 -29.33
N LEU A 562 11.90 48.35 -28.39
CA LEU A 562 11.95 49.60 -27.62
C LEU A 562 13.20 49.69 -26.75
N GLU A 563 13.55 48.62 -26.02
CA GLU A 563 14.76 48.56 -25.21
C GLU A 563 16.02 48.65 -26.07
N SER A 564 16.03 47.99 -27.23
CA SER A 564 17.14 48.04 -28.18
C SER A 564 17.37 49.47 -28.70
N ALA A 565 16.29 50.16 -29.11
CA ALA A 565 16.32 51.55 -29.53
C ALA A 565 16.84 52.49 -28.41
N VAL A 566 16.32 52.34 -27.18
CA VAL A 566 16.75 53.13 -26.03
C VAL A 566 18.23 52.89 -25.68
N ASN A 567 18.69 51.64 -25.73
CA ASN A 567 20.07 51.27 -25.37
C ASN A 567 21.10 51.68 -26.42
N ASN A 568 20.74 51.64 -27.71
CA ASN A 568 21.63 51.98 -28.81
C ASN A 568 21.60 53.48 -29.15
N GLY A 569 20.61 54.23 -28.66
CA GLY A 569 20.44 55.65 -28.95
C GLY A 569 19.87 55.93 -30.35
N ASP A 570 19.40 54.89 -31.04
CA ASP A 570 18.81 54.96 -32.37
C ASP A 570 17.28 54.95 -32.30
N GLY A 571 16.61 55.57 -33.29
CA GLY A 571 15.16 55.46 -33.42
C GLY A 571 14.72 54.06 -33.85
N LEU A 572 13.47 53.70 -33.58
CA LEU A 572 12.88 52.47 -34.11
C LEU A 572 12.79 52.52 -35.64
N SER A 573 13.09 51.40 -36.31
CA SER A 573 12.80 51.27 -37.74
C SER A 573 11.28 51.25 -37.99
N TYR A 574 10.85 51.52 -39.22
CA TYR A 574 9.43 51.41 -39.59
C TYR A 574 8.88 50.00 -39.33
N ALA A 575 9.67 48.96 -39.66
CA ALA A 575 9.29 47.57 -39.43
C ALA A 575 9.11 47.25 -37.94
N GLN A 576 10.06 47.69 -37.10
CA GLN A 576 9.97 47.50 -35.64
C GLN A 576 8.80 48.27 -35.03
N SER A 577 8.58 49.50 -35.48
CA SER A 577 7.44 50.33 -35.03
C SER A 577 6.10 49.70 -35.41
N ALA A 578 5.99 49.12 -36.61
CA ALA A 578 4.80 48.43 -37.06
C ALA A 578 4.53 47.15 -36.25
N ILE A 579 5.57 46.33 -35.97
CA ILE A 579 5.47 45.13 -35.13
C ILE A 579 5.02 45.52 -33.71
N ALA A 580 5.64 46.52 -33.10
CA ALA A 580 5.29 46.97 -31.75
C ALA A 580 3.86 47.53 -31.68
N LEU A 581 3.45 48.35 -32.65
CA LEU A 581 2.09 48.92 -32.69
C LEU A 581 1.03 47.82 -32.83
N ARG A 582 1.25 46.86 -33.75
CA ARG A 582 0.33 45.73 -33.96
C ARG A 582 0.19 44.89 -32.69
N ASN A 583 1.30 44.53 -32.06
CA ASN A 583 1.30 43.74 -30.83
C ASN A 583 0.69 44.49 -29.64
N SER A 584 0.85 45.81 -29.57
CA SER A 584 0.21 46.66 -28.55
C SER A 584 -1.31 46.68 -28.69
N ARG A 585 -1.82 46.79 -29.92
CA ARG A 585 -3.28 46.75 -30.17
C ARG A 585 -3.86 45.37 -29.88
N ARG A 586 -3.15 44.29 -30.29
CA ARG A 586 -3.53 42.92 -29.95
C ARG A 586 -3.64 42.72 -28.43
N LEU A 587 -2.67 43.18 -27.66
CA LEU A 587 -2.69 43.05 -26.20
C LEU A 587 -3.88 43.80 -25.58
N LEU A 588 -4.15 45.03 -26.02
CA LEU A 588 -5.29 45.81 -25.55
C LEU A 588 -6.63 45.10 -25.84
N ARG A 589 -6.77 44.50 -27.03
CA ARG A 589 -7.95 43.71 -27.38
C ARG A 589 -8.13 42.51 -26.46
N LEU A 590 -7.06 41.76 -26.18
CA LEU A 590 -7.11 40.61 -25.28
C LEU A 590 -7.51 41.02 -23.85
N VAL A 591 -6.97 42.12 -23.34
CA VAL A 591 -7.31 42.66 -22.01
C VAL A 591 -8.79 43.07 -21.96
N ASN A 592 -9.30 43.76 -22.99
CA ASN A 592 -10.69 44.16 -23.04
C ASN A 592 -11.65 42.96 -23.12
N GLN A 593 -11.32 41.94 -23.92
CA GLN A 593 -12.10 40.69 -24.00
C GLN A 593 -12.15 39.97 -22.63
N LEU A 594 -11.03 39.92 -21.91
CA LEU A 594 -10.98 39.33 -20.58
C LEU A 594 -11.81 40.12 -19.56
N LEU A 595 -11.75 41.46 -19.60
CA LEU A 595 -12.55 42.33 -18.73
C LEU A 595 -14.05 42.22 -19.00
N ASP A 596 -14.45 42.12 -20.27
CA ASP A 596 -15.85 41.92 -20.66
C ASP A 596 -16.38 40.59 -20.12
N LEU A 597 -15.59 39.52 -20.21
CA LEU A 597 -15.96 38.20 -19.69
C LEU A 597 -16.04 38.20 -18.15
N GLN A 598 -15.11 38.83 -17.45
CA GLN A 598 -15.16 39.00 -15.99
C GLN A 598 -16.40 39.79 -15.54
N ARG A 599 -16.83 40.79 -16.32
CA ARG A 599 -18.05 41.56 -16.03
C ARG A 599 -19.31 40.73 -16.24
N LEU A 600 -19.33 39.84 -17.23
CA LEU A 600 -20.42 38.87 -17.45
C LEU A 600 -20.52 37.86 -16.30
N ASP A 601 -19.40 37.22 -15.92
CA ASP A 601 -19.36 36.24 -14.83
C ASP A 601 -19.80 36.82 -13.48
N ALA A 602 -19.47 38.08 -13.22
CA ALA A 602 -19.87 38.78 -12.01
C ALA A 602 -21.34 39.27 -12.03
N GLY A 603 -22.07 39.06 -13.12
CA GLY A 603 -23.42 39.61 -13.34
C GLY A 603 -23.44 41.14 -13.38
N ARG A 604 -22.29 41.78 -13.60
CA ARG A 604 -22.12 43.25 -13.57
C ARG A 604 -22.25 43.89 -14.96
N MET A 605 -22.30 43.09 -16.02
CA MET A 605 -22.58 43.60 -17.37
C MET A 605 -24.06 43.95 -17.48
N GLN A 606 -24.38 45.24 -17.38
CA GLN A 606 -25.73 45.77 -17.54
C GLN A 606 -25.95 46.14 -19.02
N PRO A 607 -26.74 45.38 -19.80
CA PRO A 607 -27.10 45.76 -21.16
C PRO A 607 -28.07 46.93 -21.18
N SER A 608 -27.99 47.73 -22.25
CA SER A 608 -28.93 48.80 -22.56
C SER A 608 -29.60 48.47 -23.90
N PHE A 609 -30.77 47.84 -23.85
CA PHE A 609 -31.48 47.39 -25.04
C PHE A 609 -32.26 48.54 -25.68
N ARG A 610 -32.05 48.73 -26.97
CA ARG A 610 -32.71 49.78 -27.77
C ARG A 610 -33.35 49.18 -29.02
N PRO A 611 -34.46 49.76 -29.51
CA PRO A 611 -35.04 49.36 -30.78
C PRO A 611 -34.04 49.55 -31.92
N CYS A 612 -33.82 48.50 -32.73
CA CYS A 612 -32.85 48.47 -33.81
C CYS A 612 -33.45 47.82 -35.08
N ASP A 613 -33.11 48.39 -36.25
CA ASP A 613 -33.31 47.72 -37.53
C ASP A 613 -32.12 46.79 -37.79
N LEU A 614 -32.36 45.48 -37.66
CA LEU A 614 -31.34 44.46 -37.79
C LEU A 614 -30.76 44.38 -39.21
N VAL A 615 -31.56 44.72 -40.24
CA VAL A 615 -31.11 44.70 -41.64
C VAL A 615 -30.05 45.77 -41.84
N ASP A 616 -30.36 47.01 -41.48
CA ASP A 616 -29.44 48.15 -41.62
C ASP A 616 -28.18 47.96 -40.78
N PHE A 617 -28.34 47.48 -39.54
CA PHE A 617 -27.24 47.23 -38.63
C PHE A 617 -26.26 46.17 -39.18
N VAL A 618 -26.77 44.99 -39.58
CA VAL A 618 -25.91 43.93 -40.12
C VAL A 618 -25.26 44.39 -41.42
N ASN A 619 -26.03 45.01 -42.34
CA ASN A 619 -25.53 45.47 -43.62
C ASN A 619 -24.35 46.44 -43.46
N GLN A 620 -24.41 47.36 -42.50
CA GLN A 620 -23.32 48.27 -42.20
C GLN A 620 -22.03 47.55 -41.79
N ILE A 621 -22.15 46.49 -41.00
CA ILE A 621 -21.00 45.66 -40.60
C ILE A 621 -20.49 44.88 -41.83
N VAL A 622 -21.36 44.27 -42.63
CA VAL A 622 -20.96 43.54 -43.85
C VAL A 622 -20.16 44.45 -44.81
N GLU A 623 -20.66 45.66 -45.07
CA GLU A 623 -20.00 46.62 -45.95
C GLU A 623 -18.63 47.05 -45.42
N SER A 624 -18.46 47.08 -44.10
CA SER A 624 -17.14 47.34 -43.51
C SER A 624 -16.13 46.22 -43.76
N PHE A 625 -16.57 44.95 -43.90
CA PHE A 625 -15.70 43.80 -44.21
C PHE A 625 -15.44 43.61 -45.72
N ARG A 626 -16.27 44.19 -46.60
CA ARG A 626 -16.19 44.00 -48.07
C ARG A 626 -14.78 44.29 -48.65
N PRO A 627 -14.11 45.41 -48.35
CA PRO A 627 -12.77 45.68 -48.90
C PRO A 627 -11.71 44.66 -48.46
N TYR A 628 -11.86 44.10 -47.26
CA TYR A 628 -10.93 43.12 -46.69
C TYR A 628 -11.10 41.73 -47.31
N CYS A 629 -12.35 41.32 -47.54
CA CYS A 629 -12.65 40.10 -48.29
C CYS A 629 -12.11 40.18 -49.72
N GLU A 630 -12.31 41.30 -50.42
CA GLU A 630 -11.80 41.53 -51.78
C GLU A 630 -10.26 41.44 -51.84
N LYS A 631 -9.57 42.06 -50.87
CA LYS A 631 -8.10 42.01 -50.77
C LYS A 631 -7.55 40.59 -50.54
N LYS A 632 -8.31 39.71 -49.87
CA LYS A 632 -7.97 38.29 -49.65
C LYS A 632 -8.49 37.37 -50.78
N GLY A 633 -9.13 37.93 -51.82
CA GLY A 633 -9.72 37.15 -52.91
C GLY A 633 -10.95 36.32 -52.50
N LEU A 634 -11.71 36.77 -51.49
CA LEU A 634 -12.93 36.13 -51.00
C LEU A 634 -14.19 36.80 -51.58
N GLN A 635 -15.22 36.01 -51.88
CA GLN A 635 -16.53 36.53 -52.27
C GLN A 635 -17.43 36.71 -51.05
N LEU A 636 -17.90 37.94 -50.80
CA LEU A 636 -18.84 38.25 -49.72
C LEU A 636 -20.26 38.47 -50.27
N VAL A 637 -21.18 37.58 -49.93
CA VAL A 637 -22.57 37.57 -50.38
C VAL A 637 -23.50 37.89 -49.20
N SER A 638 -24.42 38.84 -49.38
CA SER A 638 -25.39 39.26 -48.37
C SER A 638 -26.82 39.06 -48.88
N GLU A 639 -27.60 38.21 -48.21
CA GLU A 639 -29.01 37.94 -48.48
C GLU A 639 -29.84 38.35 -47.25
N LEU A 640 -30.18 39.64 -47.14
CA LEU A 640 -30.86 40.19 -45.97
C LEU A 640 -32.37 40.29 -46.21
N GLY A 641 -33.14 39.40 -45.58
CA GLY A 641 -34.60 39.45 -45.57
C GLY A 641 -35.13 40.51 -44.60
N GLN A 642 -36.35 40.99 -44.86
CA GLN A 642 -37.01 42.00 -44.00
C GLN A 642 -37.40 41.37 -42.66
N CYS A 643 -37.02 42.00 -41.55
CA CYS A 643 -37.24 41.51 -40.18
C CYS A 643 -38.04 42.51 -39.34
N SER A 644 -38.81 41.99 -38.37
CA SER A 644 -39.48 42.79 -37.34
C SER A 644 -38.47 43.44 -36.40
N GLN A 645 -38.88 44.52 -35.72
CA GLN A 645 -38.02 45.30 -34.84
C GLN A 645 -37.50 44.47 -33.65
N VAL A 646 -36.19 44.47 -33.45
CA VAL A 646 -35.49 43.75 -32.36
C VAL A 646 -34.89 44.76 -31.39
N TYR A 647 -34.86 44.42 -30.10
CA TYR A 647 -34.24 45.24 -29.06
C TYR A 647 -32.83 44.73 -28.77
N LEU A 648 -31.82 45.53 -29.10
CA LEU A 648 -30.41 45.16 -28.99
C LEU A 648 -29.61 46.20 -28.22
N ASP A 649 -28.60 45.73 -27.49
CA ASP A 649 -27.49 46.57 -27.07
C ASP A 649 -26.49 46.64 -28.23
N ILE A 650 -26.53 47.74 -28.97
CA ILE A 650 -25.76 47.89 -30.21
C ILE A 650 -24.26 47.66 -30.00
N GLU A 651 -23.68 48.17 -28.91
CA GLU A 651 -22.24 48.01 -28.66
C GLU A 651 -21.85 46.55 -28.39
N LYS A 652 -22.73 45.77 -27.75
CA LYS A 652 -22.48 44.36 -27.45
C LYS A 652 -22.79 43.48 -28.66
N PHE A 653 -23.89 43.75 -29.37
CA PHE A 653 -24.29 42.94 -30.51
C PHE A 653 -23.39 43.17 -31.74
N ASP A 654 -22.76 44.35 -31.85
CA ASP A 654 -21.70 44.62 -32.85
C ASP A 654 -20.53 43.64 -32.71
N LYS A 655 -20.08 43.38 -31.48
CA LYS A 655 -19.06 42.38 -31.18
C LYS A 655 -19.48 40.97 -31.61
N VAL A 656 -20.77 40.64 -31.56
CA VAL A 656 -21.26 39.32 -31.99
C VAL A 656 -21.06 39.13 -33.48
N VAL A 657 -21.58 40.05 -34.29
CA VAL A 657 -21.51 39.99 -35.76
C VAL A 657 -20.07 40.10 -36.23
N TYR A 658 -19.28 41.00 -35.62
CA TYR A 658 -17.86 41.15 -35.91
C TYR A 658 -17.05 39.87 -35.68
N ASN A 659 -17.22 39.20 -34.52
CA ASN A 659 -16.47 37.99 -34.20
C ASN A 659 -16.76 36.85 -35.19
N LEU A 660 -18.03 36.71 -35.61
CA LEU A 660 -18.42 35.68 -36.57
C LEU A 660 -17.87 35.96 -37.96
N LEU A 661 -17.97 37.21 -38.44
CA LEU A 661 -17.43 37.59 -39.75
C LEU A 661 -15.90 37.56 -39.80
N SER A 662 -15.25 38.02 -38.74
CA SER A 662 -13.79 37.92 -38.62
C SER A 662 -13.34 36.45 -38.62
N ASN A 663 -14.07 35.54 -37.97
CA ASN A 663 -13.76 34.12 -38.01
C ASN A 663 -13.97 33.52 -39.41
N ALA A 664 -15.11 33.80 -40.05
CA ALA A 664 -15.38 33.37 -41.43
C ALA A 664 -14.25 33.82 -42.37
N MET A 665 -13.91 35.11 -42.38
CA MET A 665 -12.84 35.66 -43.19
C MET A 665 -11.47 35.02 -42.89
N LYS A 666 -11.18 34.73 -41.62
CA LYS A 666 -9.91 34.13 -41.19
C LYS A 666 -9.76 32.69 -41.72
N PHE A 667 -10.80 31.87 -41.59
CA PHE A 667 -10.76 30.44 -41.87
C PHE A 667 -11.19 30.04 -43.29
N THR A 668 -11.68 30.98 -44.09
CA THR A 668 -11.88 30.78 -45.54
C THR A 668 -10.59 31.05 -46.33
N PRO A 669 -10.12 30.10 -47.16
CA PRO A 669 -8.98 30.29 -48.06
C PRO A 669 -9.37 31.15 -49.28
N GLU A 670 -8.36 31.67 -50.00
CA GLU A 670 -8.55 32.48 -51.22
C GLU A 670 -9.45 31.75 -52.25
N GLY A 671 -10.37 32.49 -52.88
CA GLY A 671 -11.36 31.95 -53.81
C GLY A 671 -12.62 31.37 -53.14
N GLY A 672 -12.70 31.32 -51.81
CA GLY A 672 -13.90 30.90 -51.08
C GLY A 672 -14.99 31.99 -50.98
N THR A 673 -16.15 31.59 -50.46
CA THR A 673 -17.34 32.44 -50.30
C THR A 673 -17.78 32.53 -48.84
N ILE A 674 -18.14 33.73 -48.42
CA ILE A 674 -18.79 34.00 -47.14
C ILE A 674 -20.19 34.53 -47.45
N THR A 675 -21.21 33.86 -46.94
CA THR A 675 -22.62 34.20 -47.15
C THR A 675 -23.27 34.57 -45.83
N ILE A 676 -23.90 35.74 -45.79
CA ILE A 676 -24.65 36.20 -44.63
C ILE A 676 -26.12 36.23 -45.01
N ARG A 677 -26.94 35.49 -44.26
CA ARG A 677 -28.40 35.44 -44.48
C ARG A 677 -29.13 35.96 -43.26
N LEU A 678 -30.15 36.78 -43.50
CA LEU A 678 -31.10 37.16 -42.47
C LEU A 678 -32.48 36.67 -42.88
N ILE A 679 -33.08 35.79 -42.07
CA ILE A 679 -34.36 35.14 -42.33
C ILE A 679 -35.32 35.51 -41.20
N SER A 680 -36.50 36.04 -41.55
CA SER A 680 -37.57 36.29 -40.57
C SER A 680 -38.47 35.06 -40.47
N GLN A 681 -38.71 34.57 -39.26
CA GLN A 681 -39.57 33.43 -38.98
C GLN A 681 -40.50 33.75 -37.79
N ASP A 682 -41.76 34.06 -38.09
CA ASP A 682 -42.83 34.43 -37.14
C ASP A 682 -42.37 35.38 -36.01
N ASP A 683 -42.05 34.84 -34.82
CA ASP A 683 -41.63 35.59 -33.62
C ASP A 683 -40.10 35.72 -33.45
N SER A 684 -39.31 35.23 -34.41
CA SER A 684 -37.84 35.19 -34.36
C SER A 684 -37.17 35.68 -35.63
N CYS A 685 -35.98 36.29 -35.48
CA CYS A 685 -35.09 36.63 -36.57
C CYS A 685 -33.86 35.72 -36.53
N ILE A 686 -33.56 35.08 -37.65
CA ILE A 686 -32.46 34.14 -37.79
C ILE A 686 -31.34 34.79 -38.60
N LEU A 687 -30.19 35.02 -37.97
CA LEU A 687 -28.98 35.49 -38.64
C LEU A 687 -28.05 34.30 -38.87
N GLN A 688 -27.70 34.02 -40.12
CA GLN A 688 -26.76 32.97 -40.49
C GLN A 688 -25.49 33.56 -41.09
N VAL A 689 -24.34 33.10 -40.61
CA VAL A 689 -23.03 33.39 -41.20
C VAL A 689 -22.44 32.07 -41.66
N GLN A 690 -22.40 31.88 -42.98
CA GLN A 690 -21.89 30.68 -43.65
C GLN A 690 -20.57 31.00 -44.33
N ASP A 691 -19.59 30.10 -44.19
CA ASP A 691 -18.30 30.18 -44.85
C ASP A 691 -17.96 28.86 -45.55
N THR A 692 -17.26 28.92 -46.68
CA THR A 692 -16.74 27.75 -47.40
C THR A 692 -15.28 27.43 -46.99
N GLY A 693 -14.95 27.66 -45.72
CA GLY A 693 -13.61 27.46 -45.19
C GLY A 693 -13.28 26.00 -44.86
N ILE A 694 -12.27 25.83 -44.02
CA ILE A 694 -11.73 24.51 -43.63
C ILE A 694 -12.72 23.60 -42.90
N GLY A 695 -13.86 24.12 -42.43
CA GLY A 695 -14.80 23.38 -41.59
C GLY A 695 -14.23 22.97 -40.23
N ILE A 696 -15.06 22.34 -39.41
CA ILE A 696 -14.78 21.98 -38.02
C ILE A 696 -15.05 20.48 -37.86
N VAL A 697 -14.13 19.81 -37.19
CA VAL A 697 -14.19 18.37 -36.89
C VAL A 697 -15.36 18.10 -35.93
N LYS A 698 -16.13 17.04 -36.16
CA LYS A 698 -17.40 16.76 -35.46
C LYS A 698 -17.22 16.66 -33.95
N GLU A 699 -16.10 16.09 -33.51
CA GLU A 699 -15.73 15.91 -32.11
C GLU A 699 -15.51 17.24 -31.37
N GLN A 700 -15.25 18.33 -32.10
CA GLN A 700 -14.93 19.65 -31.54
C GLN A 700 -16.12 20.59 -31.45
N ILE A 701 -17.19 20.30 -32.20
CA ILE A 701 -18.41 21.10 -32.23
C ILE A 701 -19.02 21.33 -30.82
N PRO A 702 -19.15 20.32 -29.94
CA PRO A 702 -19.73 20.51 -28.60
C PRO A 702 -18.94 21.50 -27.73
N HIS A 703 -17.67 21.71 -28.09
CA HIS A 703 -16.66 22.37 -27.28
C HIS A 703 -16.25 23.74 -27.82
N LEU A 704 -16.83 24.16 -28.94
CA LEU A 704 -16.48 25.38 -29.66
C LEU A 704 -16.73 26.67 -28.85
N PHE A 705 -17.79 26.66 -28.05
CA PHE A 705 -18.19 27.79 -27.22
C PHE A 705 -17.57 27.76 -25.83
N GLU A 706 -16.69 26.79 -25.55
CA GLU A 706 -15.94 26.76 -24.30
C GLU A 706 -14.80 27.80 -24.34
N ARG A 707 -14.51 28.37 -23.18
CA ARG A 707 -13.56 29.46 -23.03
C ARG A 707 -12.13 28.96 -23.27
N PHE A 708 -11.33 29.71 -24.03
CA PHE A 708 -9.91 29.45 -24.29
C PHE A 708 -9.61 28.13 -25.01
N ARG A 709 -10.65 27.46 -25.54
CA ARG A 709 -10.50 26.26 -26.33
C ARG A 709 -10.40 26.63 -27.80
N GLN A 710 -9.39 26.11 -28.48
CA GLN A 710 -9.22 26.24 -29.92
C GLN A 710 -9.52 24.88 -30.58
N ALA A 711 -10.07 24.89 -31.80
CA ALA A 711 -10.31 23.68 -32.58
C ALA A 711 -8.96 23.02 -32.97
N GLU A 712 -8.63 21.86 -32.40
CA GLU A 712 -7.40 21.12 -32.69
C GLU A 712 -7.55 20.30 -33.99
N GLY A 713 -7.26 20.86 -35.16
CA GLY A 713 -7.37 20.02 -36.37
C GLY A 713 -6.98 20.62 -37.71
N SER A 714 -6.64 21.90 -37.80
CA SER A 714 -6.25 22.48 -39.08
C SER A 714 -4.74 22.39 -39.33
N GLU A 715 -4.35 21.77 -40.45
CA GLU A 715 -2.95 21.72 -40.94
C GLU A 715 -2.35 23.12 -41.22
N ASN A 716 -3.17 24.18 -41.15
CA ASN A 716 -2.75 25.59 -41.23
C ASN A 716 -3.14 26.36 -39.95
N ARG A 717 -2.34 26.20 -38.88
CA ARG A 717 -2.45 26.98 -37.63
C ARG A 717 -1.83 28.39 -37.72
N SER A 718 -1.66 28.97 -38.90
CA SER A 718 -1.16 30.35 -39.10
C SER A 718 -2.12 31.44 -38.64
N TYR A 719 -3.17 31.10 -37.89
CA TYR A 719 -4.28 31.97 -37.55
C TYR A 719 -4.46 32.00 -36.02
N GLU A 720 -3.64 32.80 -35.33
CA GLU A 720 -3.69 33.03 -33.88
C GLU A 720 -5.04 33.65 -33.43
N GLY A 721 -5.69 33.08 -32.40
CA GLY A 721 -6.94 33.61 -31.85
C GLY A 721 -7.07 33.29 -30.35
N SER A 722 -7.65 34.20 -29.56
CA SER A 722 -7.70 34.10 -28.09
C SER A 722 -8.53 32.94 -27.53
N GLY A 723 -9.31 32.25 -28.37
CA GLY A 723 -10.30 31.26 -27.91
C GLY A 723 -11.44 31.88 -27.06
N LEU A 724 -11.52 33.21 -26.99
CA LEU A 724 -12.52 33.95 -26.23
C LEU A 724 -13.69 34.45 -27.08
N GLY A 725 -13.46 34.66 -28.38
CA GLY A 725 -14.43 35.32 -29.26
C GLY A 725 -15.77 34.60 -29.34
N LEU A 726 -15.77 33.27 -29.55
CA LEU A 726 -17.01 32.49 -29.68
C LEU A 726 -17.73 32.28 -28.34
N ALA A 727 -16.99 32.11 -27.25
CA ALA A 727 -17.57 32.07 -25.91
C ALA A 727 -18.27 33.40 -25.58
N LEU A 728 -17.63 34.53 -25.89
CA LEU A 728 -18.22 35.86 -25.74
C LEU A 728 -19.46 36.02 -26.64
N VAL A 729 -19.41 35.55 -27.89
CA VAL A 729 -20.58 35.55 -28.80
C VAL A 729 -21.76 34.83 -28.16
N LYS A 730 -21.55 33.62 -27.64
CA LYS A 730 -22.62 32.85 -27.00
C LYS A 730 -23.24 33.59 -25.82
N GLU A 731 -22.41 34.07 -24.89
CA GLU A 731 -22.86 34.79 -23.69
C GLU A 731 -23.59 36.09 -24.05
N LEU A 732 -23.10 36.83 -25.05
CA LEU A 732 -23.75 38.06 -25.51
C LEU A 732 -25.07 37.76 -26.23
N VAL A 733 -25.18 36.68 -27.00
CA VAL A 733 -26.45 36.28 -27.65
C VAL A 733 -27.47 35.84 -26.61
N GLU A 734 -27.06 35.06 -25.61
CA GLU A 734 -27.88 34.65 -24.48
C GLU A 734 -28.33 35.85 -23.64
N LEU A 735 -27.46 36.86 -23.45
CA LEU A 735 -27.81 38.13 -22.79
C LEU A 735 -28.97 38.86 -23.51
N HIS A 736 -29.10 38.72 -24.83
CA HIS A 736 -30.20 39.29 -25.63
C HIS A 736 -31.43 38.36 -25.69
N GLY A 737 -31.42 37.24 -24.96
CA GLY A 737 -32.45 36.20 -24.99
C GLY A 737 -32.50 35.41 -26.29
N GLY A 738 -31.40 35.39 -27.03
CA GLY A 738 -31.24 34.60 -28.24
C GLY A 738 -30.52 33.26 -27.99
N GLN A 739 -30.40 32.48 -29.05
CA GLN A 739 -29.64 31.22 -29.08
C GLN A 739 -28.64 31.24 -30.23
N ILE A 740 -27.52 30.50 -30.11
CA ILE A 740 -26.57 30.27 -31.21
C ILE A 740 -26.27 28.78 -31.36
N THR A 741 -26.17 28.30 -32.60
CA THR A 741 -25.67 26.96 -32.94
C THR A 741 -24.68 27.04 -34.09
N VAL A 742 -24.02 25.91 -34.34
CA VAL A 742 -23.05 25.75 -35.42
C VAL A 742 -23.30 24.41 -36.11
N GLU A 743 -23.27 24.43 -37.44
CA GLU A 743 -23.23 23.25 -38.29
C GLU A 743 -21.97 23.34 -39.14
N SER A 744 -21.18 22.28 -39.19
CA SER A 744 -19.90 22.31 -39.89
C SER A 744 -19.53 20.94 -40.42
N VAL A 745 -18.92 20.91 -41.60
CA VAL A 745 -18.35 19.71 -42.20
C VAL A 745 -16.89 20.00 -42.53
N TYR A 746 -15.98 19.21 -41.95
CA TYR A 746 -14.55 19.34 -42.17
C TYR A 746 -14.21 19.27 -43.67
N GLY A 747 -13.49 20.28 -44.16
CA GLY A 747 -13.10 20.47 -45.56
C GLY A 747 -14.17 21.12 -46.47
N GLN A 748 -15.38 21.39 -45.98
CA GLN A 748 -16.46 22.00 -46.80
C GLN A 748 -16.88 23.39 -46.32
N GLY A 749 -16.87 23.65 -45.01
CA GLY A 749 -17.27 24.95 -44.46
C GLY A 749 -18.02 24.88 -43.14
N THR A 750 -18.39 26.04 -42.62
CA THR A 750 -19.13 26.19 -41.35
C THR A 750 -20.30 27.17 -41.52
N THR A 751 -21.40 26.89 -40.82
CA THR A 751 -22.57 27.78 -40.73
C THR A 751 -22.88 28.03 -39.27
N PHE A 752 -22.75 29.28 -38.83
CA PHE A 752 -23.25 29.74 -37.53
C PHE A 752 -24.66 30.27 -37.71
N THR A 753 -25.58 29.82 -36.85
CA THR A 753 -26.99 30.26 -36.86
C THR A 753 -27.33 30.89 -35.52
N LEU A 754 -27.80 32.14 -35.54
CA LEU A 754 -28.27 32.86 -34.37
C LEU A 754 -29.78 33.05 -34.45
N TRP A 755 -30.49 32.77 -33.37
CA TRP A 755 -31.91 33.04 -33.20
C TRP A 755 -32.09 34.20 -32.24
N LEU A 756 -32.79 35.25 -32.68
CA LEU A 756 -33.15 36.41 -31.87
C LEU A 756 -34.66 36.50 -31.75
N LEU A 757 -35.18 36.74 -30.54
CA LEU A 757 -36.61 36.97 -30.33
C LEU A 757 -36.99 38.41 -30.72
N THR A 758 -38.13 38.57 -31.39
CA THR A 758 -38.65 39.88 -31.79
C THR A 758 -39.40 40.56 -30.63
N GLY A 759 -39.45 41.89 -30.63
CA GLY A 759 -40.04 42.64 -29.53
C GLY A 759 -39.17 42.73 -28.28
N ASN A 760 -39.79 43.05 -27.13
CA ASN A 760 -39.10 43.32 -25.87
C ASN A 760 -39.64 42.55 -24.66
N SER A 761 -40.59 41.63 -24.87
CA SER A 761 -41.30 40.91 -23.80
C SER A 761 -40.41 39.93 -23.02
N HIS A 762 -39.33 39.46 -23.63
CA HIS A 762 -38.34 38.57 -23.03
C HIS A 762 -37.22 39.31 -22.28
N LEU A 763 -37.17 40.64 -22.37
CA LEU A 763 -36.09 41.45 -21.80
C LEU A 763 -36.50 42.11 -20.47
N PRO A 764 -35.56 42.38 -19.55
CA PRO A 764 -35.84 43.06 -18.30
C PRO A 764 -36.33 44.50 -18.54
N THR A 765 -37.52 44.83 -18.03
CA THR A 765 -38.16 46.16 -18.25
C THR A 765 -37.34 47.35 -17.76
N GLN A 766 -36.42 47.16 -16.83
CA GLN A 766 -35.53 48.21 -16.29
C GLN A 766 -34.34 48.56 -17.21
N GLN A 767 -34.04 47.71 -18.20
CA GLN A 767 -32.87 47.83 -19.09
C GLN A 767 -33.24 48.24 -20.53
N ILE A 768 -34.53 48.47 -20.79
CA ILE A 768 -35.05 48.89 -22.10
C ILE A 768 -35.07 50.42 -22.19
N GLN A 769 -34.53 50.95 -23.29
CA GLN A 769 -34.62 52.37 -23.64
C GLN A 769 -35.36 52.50 -24.98
N GLU A 770 -36.47 53.26 -24.98
CA GLU A 770 -37.30 53.51 -26.17
C GLU A 770 -36.67 54.49 -27.19
N THR A 771 -35.50 55.04 -26.87
CA THR A 771 -34.78 55.93 -27.78
C THR A 771 -34.06 55.10 -28.85
N PRO A 772 -34.33 55.33 -30.15
CA PRO A 772 -33.59 54.67 -31.23
C PRO A 772 -32.10 54.94 -31.08
N ALA A 773 -31.28 53.92 -31.24
CA ALA A 773 -29.84 54.07 -31.09
C ALA A 773 -29.23 54.77 -32.31
N GLU A 774 -28.38 55.77 -32.08
CA GLU A 774 -27.55 56.37 -33.13
C GLU A 774 -26.38 55.43 -33.46
N LEU A 775 -26.23 55.09 -34.74
CA LEU A 775 -25.17 54.23 -35.25
C LEU A 775 -23.85 55.02 -35.38
N ASN A 776 -22.87 54.76 -34.51
CA ASN A 776 -21.55 55.36 -34.62
C ASN A 776 -20.67 54.59 -35.63
N THR A 777 -20.54 55.13 -36.85
CA THR A 777 -19.74 54.60 -37.98
C THR A 777 -18.23 54.52 -37.73
N SER A 778 -17.69 55.27 -36.77
CA SER A 778 -16.25 55.44 -36.57
C SER A 778 -15.55 54.35 -35.74
N ARG A 779 -16.28 53.39 -35.15
CA ARG A 779 -15.70 52.32 -34.32
C ARG A 779 -15.32 51.05 -35.09
N ALA A 780 -16.16 50.59 -36.02
CA ALA A 780 -15.88 49.41 -36.84
C ALA A 780 -14.57 49.56 -37.64
N THR A 781 -14.28 50.77 -38.12
CA THR A 781 -13.04 51.10 -38.87
C THR A 781 -11.78 50.99 -38.03
N VAL A 782 -11.84 51.18 -36.70
CA VAL A 782 -10.68 51.08 -35.80
C VAL A 782 -10.34 49.62 -35.50
N GLU A 783 -11.34 48.74 -35.39
CA GLU A 783 -11.11 47.30 -35.16
C GLU A 783 -10.75 46.53 -36.43
N LEU A 784 -11.16 47.01 -37.61
CA LEU A 784 -10.82 46.40 -38.91
C LEU A 784 -9.41 46.75 -39.41
N ALA A 785 -8.89 47.93 -39.06
CA ALA A 785 -7.53 48.35 -39.39
C ALA A 785 -6.44 47.44 -38.79
N ASP A 786 -6.80 46.58 -37.83
CA ASP A 786 -5.91 45.61 -37.17
C ASP A 786 -5.85 44.24 -37.89
N LEU A 787 -6.72 43.98 -38.87
CA LEU A 787 -6.65 42.82 -39.77
C LEU A 787 -5.64 43.03 -40.91
N GLU A 788 -5.23 44.28 -41.16
CA GLU A 788 -4.16 44.61 -42.10
C GLU A 788 -2.78 44.45 -41.48
N LEU A 789 -2.05 43.43 -41.94
CA LEU A 789 -0.72 43.54 -42.54
C LEU A 789 -0.32 42.11 -42.96
N VAL A 790 -0.91 41.64 -44.05
CA VAL A 790 -0.43 40.49 -44.82
C VAL A 790 1.00 40.80 -45.28
N GLU A 791 1.89 39.80 -45.19
CA GLU A 791 3.30 39.87 -45.59
C GLU A 791 3.49 40.60 -46.92
N PRO A 792 4.52 41.46 -47.08
CA PRO A 792 5.03 41.74 -48.41
C PRO A 792 5.64 40.43 -48.92
N THR A 793 5.05 39.84 -49.95
CA THR A 793 5.67 38.73 -50.67
C THR A 793 7.04 39.18 -51.20
N PRO A 794 8.08 38.33 -51.16
CA PRO A 794 9.42 38.69 -51.61
C PRO A 794 9.52 39.03 -53.12
N GLU A 795 8.46 38.82 -53.89
CA GLU A 795 8.47 38.91 -55.35
C GLU A 795 8.24 40.33 -55.90
N ASN A 796 7.79 41.29 -55.09
CA ASN A 796 7.45 42.65 -55.57
C ASN A 796 8.50 43.75 -55.29
N ILE A 797 9.75 43.40 -54.94
CA ILE A 797 10.85 44.39 -54.78
C ILE A 797 11.70 44.52 -56.06
N GLU A 798 11.53 43.65 -57.06
CA GLU A 798 12.18 43.82 -58.38
C GLU A 798 11.35 44.70 -59.31
N SER A 799 11.26 46.00 -59.01
CA SER A 799 11.11 47.05 -60.04
C SER A 799 10.94 48.42 -59.40
N LEU A 800 12.05 49.14 -59.24
CA LEU A 800 12.14 50.59 -59.46
C LEU A 800 13.63 50.97 -59.68
N PRO A 801 13.92 51.96 -60.54
CA PRO A 801 15.20 52.09 -61.22
C PRO A 801 16.30 52.67 -60.33
N GLN A 802 17.52 52.13 -60.47
CA GLN A 802 18.75 52.78 -60.01
C GLN A 802 18.97 54.09 -60.79
N GLU A 803 18.76 55.23 -60.16
CA GLU A 803 19.41 56.48 -60.55
C GLU A 803 20.61 56.75 -59.64
N LEU A 804 21.73 57.07 -60.30
CA LEU A 804 23.03 57.39 -59.74
C LEU A 804 23.01 58.68 -58.90
N VAL A 805 24.12 58.87 -58.15
CA VAL A 805 24.82 60.13 -57.77
C VAL A 805 24.79 60.42 -56.25
N PRO A 806 25.90 60.84 -55.60
CA PRO A 806 27.25 60.26 -55.50
C PRO A 806 27.73 60.20 -54.03
N THR A 807 28.95 59.72 -53.81
CA THR A 807 29.68 59.77 -52.52
C THR A 807 29.90 61.21 -52.00
N PRO A 808 30.19 61.35 -50.70
CA PRO A 808 31.34 62.16 -50.32
C PRO A 808 32.37 61.36 -49.53
N ASP A 809 33.61 61.49 -49.99
CA ASP A 809 34.84 61.11 -49.31
C ASP A 809 34.89 61.67 -47.89
N ASN A 810 35.33 60.83 -46.95
CA ASN A 810 36.29 61.26 -45.94
C ASN A 810 37.18 60.08 -45.52
N PRO A 811 38.49 60.11 -45.84
CA PRO A 811 39.48 59.19 -45.34
C PRO A 811 40.05 59.74 -44.03
N GLU A 812 39.91 59.00 -42.93
CA GLU A 812 40.85 58.94 -41.78
C GLU A 812 40.16 58.37 -40.53
N SER A 813 40.27 57.06 -40.35
CA SER A 813 40.41 56.43 -39.03
C SER A 813 40.89 54.98 -39.23
N GLN A 814 42.17 54.82 -39.54
CA GLN A 814 42.87 53.57 -39.29
C GLN A 814 43.18 53.47 -37.80
N GLY A 815 42.59 52.49 -37.13
CA GLY A 815 42.87 52.16 -35.73
C GLY A 815 42.07 50.95 -35.28
N TYR A 816 42.68 49.76 -35.38
CA TYR A 816 42.27 48.49 -34.78
C TYR A 816 40.92 47.88 -35.21
N LYS A 817 40.92 47.21 -36.37
CA LYS A 817 40.07 46.02 -36.59
C LYS A 817 40.96 44.79 -36.57
N ASP A 818 41.15 44.24 -35.39
CA ASP A 818 41.67 42.88 -35.21
C ASP A 818 40.49 42.02 -34.72
N GLY A 819 40.10 41.00 -35.48
CA GLY A 819 39.26 39.89 -34.97
C GLY A 819 37.83 39.64 -35.49
N SER A 820 37.43 39.92 -36.74
CA SER A 820 36.07 39.47 -37.18
C SER A 820 35.94 38.93 -38.62
N LEU A 821 36.91 38.16 -39.11
CA LEU A 821 36.75 37.37 -40.35
C LEU A 821 36.26 35.92 -40.10
N LEU A 822 35.82 35.58 -38.87
CA LEU A 822 35.49 34.19 -38.49
C LEU A 822 34.00 33.86 -38.25
N ASN A 823 33.07 34.82 -38.25
CA ASN A 823 31.68 34.53 -37.83
C ASN A 823 30.73 34.01 -38.92
N SER A 824 31.13 34.03 -40.20
CA SER A 824 30.26 33.72 -41.35
C SER A 824 29.89 32.23 -41.53
N ALA A 825 30.33 31.31 -40.67
CA ALA A 825 30.25 29.86 -40.91
C ALA A 825 29.20 29.10 -40.09
N HIS A 826 28.59 29.70 -39.06
CA HIS A 826 27.66 28.98 -38.16
C HIS A 826 26.22 29.18 -38.61
N SER A 827 25.51 28.07 -38.83
CA SER A 827 24.08 28.04 -39.16
C SER A 827 23.26 27.83 -37.88
N ILE A 828 22.28 28.71 -37.65
CA ILE A 828 21.38 28.67 -36.48
C ILE A 828 19.96 28.42 -36.99
N LEU A 829 19.24 27.50 -36.35
CA LEU A 829 17.84 27.21 -36.66
C LEU A 829 16.94 27.86 -35.61
N VAL A 830 16.02 28.72 -36.05
CA VAL A 830 15.00 29.35 -35.20
C VAL A 830 13.64 28.71 -35.45
N VAL A 831 13.08 28.11 -34.41
CA VAL A 831 11.79 27.42 -34.44
C VAL A 831 10.83 28.13 -33.49
N ASP A 832 9.75 28.63 -34.05
CA ASP A 832 8.69 29.31 -33.31
C ASP A 832 7.41 29.10 -34.12
N ASP A 833 6.23 29.34 -33.59
CA ASP A 833 4.99 29.33 -34.37
C ASP A 833 4.54 30.74 -34.75
N ASN A 834 4.88 31.74 -33.91
CA ASN A 834 4.59 33.14 -34.16
C ASN A 834 5.55 33.73 -35.23
N PRO A 835 5.04 34.26 -36.35
CA PRO A 835 5.87 34.79 -37.43
C PRO A 835 6.64 36.05 -37.04
N ASP A 836 6.09 36.89 -36.16
CA ASP A 836 6.74 38.11 -35.70
C ASP A 836 7.91 37.80 -34.78
N LEU A 837 7.72 36.87 -33.84
CA LEU A 837 8.76 36.45 -32.90
C LEU A 837 9.90 35.74 -33.62
N ARG A 838 9.56 34.83 -34.54
CA ARG A 838 10.54 34.20 -35.45
C ARG A 838 11.34 35.21 -36.24
N THR A 839 10.68 36.21 -36.83
CA THR A 839 11.33 37.25 -37.64
C THR A 839 12.24 38.11 -36.76
N TYR A 840 11.74 38.56 -35.61
CA TYR A 840 12.49 39.34 -34.64
C TYR A 840 13.75 38.61 -34.15
N VAL A 841 13.62 37.35 -33.69
CA VAL A 841 14.76 36.52 -33.28
C VAL A 841 15.73 36.31 -34.44
N SER A 842 15.22 36.07 -35.66
CA SER A 842 16.07 35.90 -36.85
C SER A 842 16.87 37.16 -37.18
N GLU A 843 16.28 38.34 -37.03
CA GLU A 843 16.97 39.63 -37.25
C GLU A 843 18.07 39.86 -36.21
N ILE A 844 17.80 39.61 -34.92
CA ILE A 844 18.82 39.72 -33.85
C ILE A 844 20.05 38.89 -34.21
N ILE A 845 19.82 37.64 -34.63
CA ILE A 845 20.88 36.69 -34.95
C ILE A 845 21.60 37.06 -36.26
N ARG A 846 20.86 37.43 -37.32
CA ARG A 846 21.44 37.85 -38.62
C ARG A 846 22.30 39.11 -38.49
N ASN A 847 21.84 40.11 -37.74
CA ASN A 847 22.58 41.35 -37.51
C ASN A 847 23.92 41.13 -36.79
N ASN A 848 24.10 39.96 -36.15
CA ASN A 848 25.34 39.56 -35.48
C ASN A 848 26.22 38.62 -36.34
N GLY A 849 25.91 38.45 -37.62
CA GLY A 849 26.76 37.78 -38.61
C GLY A 849 26.57 36.27 -38.73
N TYR A 850 25.50 35.70 -38.17
CA TYR A 850 25.17 34.27 -38.27
C TYR A 850 24.20 33.96 -39.41
N GLN A 851 24.29 32.76 -39.99
CA GLN A 851 23.30 32.28 -40.96
C GLN A 851 22.08 31.73 -40.22
N VAL A 852 20.87 32.14 -40.62
CA VAL A 852 19.63 31.76 -39.92
C VAL A 852 18.67 31.03 -40.84
N HIS A 853 18.28 29.82 -40.43
CA HIS A 853 17.18 29.05 -40.98
C HIS A 853 15.99 29.13 -40.03
N THR A 854 14.77 29.04 -40.56
CA THR A 854 13.55 29.19 -39.76
C THR A 854 12.57 28.05 -40.01
N ALA A 855 11.85 27.61 -38.97
CA ALA A 855 10.85 26.55 -39.07
C ALA A 855 9.60 26.86 -38.24
N ARG A 856 8.39 26.60 -38.78
CA ARG A 856 7.10 27.05 -38.20
C ARG A 856 6.57 26.19 -37.06
N ASN A 857 7.16 25.03 -36.80
CA ASN A 857 6.79 24.11 -35.73
C ASN A 857 7.91 23.09 -35.46
N GLY A 858 7.79 22.31 -34.39
CA GLY A 858 8.81 21.33 -33.99
C GLY A 858 9.06 20.23 -35.03
N ALA A 859 8.04 19.81 -35.79
CA ALA A 859 8.18 18.76 -36.81
C ALA A 859 8.96 19.25 -38.04
N GLU A 860 8.66 20.47 -38.51
CA GLU A 860 9.43 21.14 -39.56
C GLU A 860 10.85 21.44 -39.08
N GLY A 861 10.99 21.91 -37.84
CA GLY A 861 12.28 22.18 -37.21
C GLY A 861 13.17 20.95 -37.20
N PHE A 862 12.63 19.80 -36.79
CA PHE A 862 13.35 18.52 -36.82
C PHE A 862 13.80 18.12 -38.24
N LYS A 863 12.90 18.24 -39.24
CA LYS A 863 13.23 17.94 -40.65
C LYS A 863 14.32 18.85 -41.21
N ILE A 864 14.29 20.14 -40.85
CA ILE A 864 15.33 21.10 -41.28
C ILE A 864 16.65 20.81 -40.55
N ALA A 865 16.60 20.48 -39.26
CA ALA A 865 17.78 20.10 -38.49
C ALA A 865 18.48 18.88 -39.09
N GLN A 866 17.73 17.86 -39.54
CA GLN A 866 18.28 16.69 -40.23
C GLN A 866 18.98 17.02 -41.55
N LYS A 867 18.50 18.03 -42.28
CA LYS A 867 19.06 18.42 -43.59
C LYS A 867 20.31 19.30 -43.47
N ILE A 868 20.31 20.22 -42.51
CA ILE A 868 21.29 21.31 -42.45
C ILE A 868 22.32 21.09 -41.34
N ALA A 869 22.02 20.25 -40.35
CA ALA A 869 22.85 20.03 -39.16
C ALA A 869 23.32 21.36 -38.52
N PRO A 870 22.38 22.17 -38.00
CA PRO A 870 22.69 23.51 -37.50
C PRO A 870 23.67 23.46 -36.34
N SER A 871 24.48 24.50 -36.21
CA SER A 871 25.41 24.69 -35.08
C SER A 871 24.69 24.99 -33.77
N LEU A 872 23.46 25.52 -33.82
CA LEU A 872 22.62 25.80 -32.64
C LEU A 872 21.14 25.86 -33.05
N ILE A 873 20.24 25.46 -32.15
CA ILE A 873 18.79 25.56 -32.34
C ILE A 873 18.18 26.45 -31.26
N ILE A 874 17.37 27.42 -31.65
CA ILE A 874 16.52 28.23 -30.75
C ILE A 874 15.09 27.79 -31.00
N THR A 875 14.37 27.37 -29.98
CA THR A 875 13.02 26.81 -30.14
C THR A 875 12.07 27.29 -29.05
N ASP A 876 10.79 27.56 -29.38
CA ASP A 876 9.77 27.84 -28.36
C ASP A 876 9.28 26.56 -27.68
N LEU A 877 8.87 26.66 -26.42
CA LEU A 877 8.34 25.53 -25.65
C LEU A 877 6.97 25.07 -26.19
N MET A 878 6.07 26.02 -26.39
CA MET A 878 4.65 25.77 -26.69
C MET A 878 4.37 25.99 -28.17
N MET A 879 4.54 24.94 -28.97
CA MET A 879 4.31 24.98 -30.41
C MET A 879 3.31 23.90 -30.85
N PRO A 880 2.55 24.13 -31.93
CA PRO A 880 1.62 23.17 -32.49
C PRO A 880 2.31 21.93 -33.07
N LEU A 881 1.56 20.82 -33.15
CA LEU A 881 1.96 19.48 -33.65
C LEU A 881 3.03 18.78 -32.79
N VAL A 882 4.19 19.42 -32.64
CA VAL A 882 5.32 18.92 -31.86
C VAL A 882 5.82 20.07 -30.99
N THR A 883 5.79 19.86 -29.67
CA THR A 883 6.27 20.84 -28.69
C THR A 883 7.79 20.96 -28.73
N GLY A 884 8.35 22.06 -28.20
CA GLY A 884 9.80 22.23 -28.12
C GLY A 884 10.50 21.09 -27.39
N LEU A 885 9.90 20.57 -26.30
CA LEU A 885 10.41 19.42 -25.55
C LEU A 885 10.40 18.12 -26.37
N GLN A 886 9.32 17.85 -27.10
CA GLN A 886 9.25 16.68 -27.97
C GLN A 886 10.26 16.77 -29.11
N MET A 887 10.46 17.97 -29.67
CA MET A 887 11.50 18.20 -30.68
C MET A 887 12.91 17.94 -30.12
N ILE A 888 13.20 18.38 -28.90
CA ILE A 888 14.47 18.09 -28.22
C ILE A 888 14.65 16.58 -28.08
N GLN A 889 13.64 15.84 -27.63
CA GLN A 889 13.71 14.37 -27.53
C GLN A 889 14.03 13.72 -28.89
N MET A 890 13.35 14.16 -29.97
CA MET A 890 13.61 13.67 -31.34
C MET A 890 15.05 13.95 -31.77
N ILE A 891 15.57 15.16 -31.51
CA ILE A 891 16.96 15.53 -31.81
C ILE A 891 17.96 14.68 -31.02
N ARG A 892 17.71 14.46 -29.73
CA ARG A 892 18.60 13.68 -28.86
C ARG A 892 18.61 12.18 -29.19
N SER A 893 17.57 11.67 -29.84
CA SER A 893 17.52 10.29 -30.33
C SER A 893 18.29 10.04 -31.63
N GLU A 894 18.61 11.10 -32.39
CA GLU A 894 19.35 11.00 -33.65
C GLU A 894 20.86 11.13 -33.43
N GLU A 895 21.64 10.14 -33.86
CA GLU A 895 23.08 10.05 -33.60
C GLU A 895 23.86 11.26 -34.16
N ASN A 896 23.42 11.78 -35.32
CA ASN A 896 24.02 12.93 -35.99
C ASN A 896 23.62 14.30 -35.39
N LEU A 897 22.54 14.36 -34.60
CA LEU A 897 22.01 15.63 -34.07
C LEU A 897 22.12 15.74 -32.54
N LYS A 898 22.38 14.62 -31.84
CA LYS A 898 22.42 14.54 -30.38
C LYS A 898 23.38 15.54 -29.72
N GLY A 899 24.42 15.99 -30.44
CA GLY A 899 25.40 16.96 -29.95
C GLY A 899 25.07 18.44 -30.15
N ILE A 900 24.00 18.79 -30.88
CA ILE A 900 23.67 20.18 -31.22
C ILE A 900 23.12 20.94 -30.00
N PRO A 901 23.63 22.13 -29.65
CA PRO A 901 23.12 22.91 -28.53
C PRO A 901 21.73 23.48 -28.82
N ILE A 902 20.83 23.45 -27.84
CA ILE A 902 19.44 23.91 -27.97
C ILE A 902 19.12 24.95 -26.87
N ILE A 903 18.66 26.13 -27.30
CA ILE A 903 18.11 27.18 -26.43
C ILE A 903 16.58 27.09 -26.48
N LEU A 904 15.94 26.94 -25.32
CA LEU A 904 14.49 26.89 -25.20
C LEU A 904 13.93 28.25 -24.75
N LEU A 905 13.09 28.87 -25.58
CA LEU A 905 12.32 30.05 -25.20
C LEU A 905 11.09 29.60 -24.42
N THR A 906 10.84 30.18 -23.25
CA THR A 906 9.73 29.76 -22.38
C THR A 906 9.00 30.95 -21.79
N ALA A 907 7.67 30.85 -21.69
CA ALA A 907 6.89 31.76 -20.87
C ALA A 907 7.05 31.45 -19.37
N LYS A 908 7.31 30.19 -19.01
CA LYS A 908 7.32 29.70 -17.63
C LYS A 908 8.63 29.99 -16.91
N VAL A 909 8.54 30.68 -15.77
CA VAL A 909 9.67 31.05 -14.87
C VAL A 909 9.79 30.06 -13.70
N ASP A 910 8.92 29.05 -13.62
CA ASP A 910 8.93 28.07 -12.53
C ASP A 910 10.12 27.09 -12.62
N GLU A 911 10.63 26.74 -11.45
CA GLU A 911 11.81 25.88 -11.26
C GLU A 911 11.57 24.47 -11.81
N GLU A 912 10.34 23.95 -11.74
CA GLU A 912 9.92 22.64 -12.25
C GLU A 912 10.04 22.54 -13.78
N THR A 913 9.61 23.56 -14.53
CA THR A 913 9.77 23.56 -16.00
C THR A 913 11.24 23.61 -16.41
N ARG A 914 12.08 24.30 -15.63
CA ARG A 914 13.53 24.33 -15.86
C ARG A 914 14.19 22.99 -15.54
N ILE A 915 13.73 22.29 -14.49
CA ILE A 915 14.17 20.92 -14.16
C ILE A 915 13.76 19.96 -15.27
N ALA A 916 12.50 19.96 -15.68
CA ALA A 916 11.99 19.11 -16.75
C ALA A 916 12.72 19.35 -18.07
N GLY A 917 12.94 20.60 -18.47
CA GLY A 917 13.75 20.90 -19.65
C GLY A 917 15.17 20.34 -19.54
N THR A 918 15.81 20.46 -18.37
CA THR A 918 17.20 20.03 -18.16
C THR A 918 17.30 18.50 -18.24
N GLU A 919 16.35 17.78 -17.64
CA GLU A 919 16.24 16.32 -17.74
C GLU A 919 16.03 15.84 -19.18
N HIS A 920 15.37 16.66 -20.01
CA HIS A 920 15.12 16.36 -21.42
C HIS A 920 16.25 16.81 -22.36
N GLY A 921 17.26 17.51 -21.85
CA GLY A 921 18.50 17.82 -22.55
C GLY A 921 18.51 19.11 -23.36
N ALA A 922 17.78 20.16 -22.96
CA ALA A 922 18.06 21.52 -23.44
C ALA A 922 19.26 22.13 -22.71
N ASP A 923 20.10 22.86 -23.44
CA ASP A 923 21.39 23.37 -22.97
C ASP A 923 21.26 24.75 -22.29
N ALA A 924 20.26 25.55 -22.69
CA ALA A 924 19.93 26.83 -22.06
C ALA A 924 18.44 27.17 -22.15
N TYR A 925 17.97 28.06 -21.27
CA TYR A 925 16.58 28.52 -21.20
C TYR A 925 16.55 30.04 -21.17
N LEU A 926 15.64 30.63 -21.95
CA LEU A 926 15.43 32.06 -21.97
C LEU A 926 13.96 32.40 -21.75
N ALA A 927 13.67 33.17 -20.71
CA ALA A 927 12.30 33.51 -20.33
C ALA A 927 11.76 34.68 -21.16
N LYS A 928 10.54 34.56 -21.70
CA LYS A 928 9.81 35.66 -22.35
C LYS A 928 9.14 36.54 -21.29
N PRO A 929 9.29 37.87 -21.31
CA PRO A 929 10.07 38.67 -22.26
C PRO A 929 11.58 38.66 -21.97
N PHE A 930 12.39 38.59 -23.02
CA PHE A 930 13.86 38.60 -22.96
C PHE A 930 14.45 39.80 -23.71
N ASN A 931 15.70 40.14 -23.41
CA ASN A 931 16.45 41.20 -24.09
C ASN A 931 17.38 40.64 -25.18
N ASP A 932 17.61 41.39 -26.26
CA ASP A 932 18.54 41.07 -27.35
C ASP A 932 19.93 40.61 -26.85
N ARG A 933 20.47 41.31 -25.85
CA ARG A 933 21.80 41.05 -25.29
C ARG A 933 21.86 39.70 -24.57
N GLU A 934 20.77 39.33 -23.91
CA GLU A 934 20.66 38.09 -23.14
C GLU A 934 20.64 36.88 -24.10
N LEU A 935 19.80 36.94 -25.13
CA LEU A 935 19.76 35.91 -26.18
C LEU A 935 21.13 35.73 -26.86
N LEU A 936 21.78 36.84 -27.23
CA LEU A 936 23.09 36.79 -27.90
C LEU A 936 24.20 36.27 -27.00
N ALA A 937 24.14 36.54 -25.69
CA ALA A 937 25.11 36.02 -24.73
C ALA A 937 25.03 34.49 -24.67
N GLU A 938 23.82 33.92 -24.59
CA GLU A 938 23.63 32.46 -24.58
C GLU A 938 24.07 31.80 -25.88
N VAL A 939 23.71 32.38 -27.02
CA VAL A 939 24.14 31.88 -28.34
C VAL A 939 25.66 31.84 -28.44
N ARG A 940 26.35 32.91 -28.03
CA ARG A 940 27.83 32.99 -28.07
C ARG A 940 28.47 31.97 -27.13
N ASN A 941 27.93 31.81 -25.92
CA ASN A 941 28.46 30.89 -24.93
C ASN A 941 28.39 29.43 -25.41
N LEU A 942 27.22 29.00 -25.91
CA LEU A 942 27.01 27.63 -26.37
C LEU A 942 27.82 27.30 -27.63
N LEU A 943 27.92 28.22 -28.59
CA LEU A 943 28.77 28.02 -29.77
C LEU A 943 30.25 27.92 -29.40
N ALA A 944 30.73 28.77 -28.48
CA ALA A 944 32.12 28.72 -28.01
C ALA A 944 32.44 27.41 -27.28
N LEU A 945 31.50 26.90 -26.47
CA LEU A 945 31.62 25.62 -25.78
C LEU A 945 31.78 24.47 -26.79
N LYS A 946 30.92 24.42 -27.82
CA LYS A 946 30.95 23.36 -28.84
C LYS A 946 32.20 23.38 -29.71
N GLU A 947 32.67 24.56 -30.08
CA GLU A 947 33.92 24.69 -30.83
C GLU A 947 35.13 24.18 -30.01
N ASN A 948 35.14 24.41 -28.70
CA ASN A 948 36.18 23.91 -27.82
C ASN A 948 36.12 22.37 -27.66
N GLU A 949 34.92 21.80 -27.50
CA GLU A 949 34.72 20.34 -27.47
C GLU A 949 35.25 19.68 -28.74
N ARG A 950 34.91 20.23 -29.90
CA ARG A 950 35.39 19.75 -31.21
C ARG A 950 36.91 19.83 -31.29
N ARG A 951 37.51 20.94 -30.89
CA ARG A 951 38.98 21.13 -30.90
C ARG A 951 39.69 20.12 -29.99
N VAL A 952 39.15 19.87 -28.79
CA VAL A 952 39.71 18.85 -27.88
C VAL A 952 39.62 17.45 -28.49
N MET A 953 38.52 17.13 -29.16
CA MET A 953 38.36 15.85 -29.84
C MET A 953 39.33 15.70 -31.02
N GLU A 954 39.48 16.73 -31.86
CA GLU A 954 40.45 16.75 -32.96
C GLU A 954 41.90 16.62 -32.47
N LEU A 955 42.25 17.29 -31.35
CA LEU A 955 43.55 17.16 -30.69
C LEU A 955 43.79 15.74 -30.16
N ASN A 956 42.78 15.12 -29.54
CA ASN A 956 42.87 13.75 -29.06
C ASN A 956 43.04 12.75 -30.21
N THR A 957 42.29 12.89 -31.31
CA THR A 957 42.46 12.05 -32.51
C THR A 957 43.84 12.25 -33.14
N TYR A 958 44.31 13.50 -33.25
CA TYR A 958 45.64 13.81 -33.78
C TYR A 958 46.78 13.22 -32.93
N LEU A 959 46.69 13.35 -31.60
CA LEU A 959 47.66 12.76 -30.67
C LEU A 959 47.64 11.23 -30.75
N THR A 960 46.46 10.62 -30.80
CA THR A 960 46.27 9.17 -30.90
C THR A 960 46.87 8.63 -32.20
N GLU A 961 46.58 9.26 -33.35
CA GLU A 961 47.14 8.83 -34.62
C GLU A 961 48.65 9.07 -34.74
N SER A 962 49.14 10.22 -34.27
CA SER A 962 50.55 10.61 -34.43
C SER A 962 51.47 9.83 -33.50
N VAL A 963 51.02 9.52 -32.28
CA VAL A 963 51.80 8.73 -31.32
C VAL A 963 51.72 7.24 -31.68
N LEU A 964 50.54 6.69 -31.97
CA LEU A 964 50.40 5.25 -32.19
C LEU A 964 50.99 4.77 -33.54
N LYS A 965 51.01 5.60 -34.60
CA LYS A 965 51.71 5.28 -35.89
C LYS A 965 53.19 4.94 -35.70
N ARG A 966 53.81 5.39 -34.61
CA ARG A 966 55.22 5.16 -34.31
C ARG A 966 55.49 3.85 -33.58
N PHE A 967 54.47 3.24 -32.96
CA PHE A 967 54.62 2.07 -32.09
C PHE A 967 53.74 0.87 -32.51
N LEU A 968 52.76 1.06 -33.40
CA LEU A 968 51.81 0.03 -33.81
C LEU A 968 51.65 -0.02 -35.34
N PRO A 969 51.37 -1.20 -35.93
CA PRO A 969 51.03 -1.35 -37.33
C PRO A 969 49.85 -0.46 -37.77
N PRO A 970 49.81 0.03 -39.03
CA PRO A 970 48.79 0.97 -39.51
C PRO A 970 47.35 0.50 -39.30
N VAL A 971 47.12 -0.82 -39.33
CA VAL A 971 45.80 -1.44 -39.13
C VAL A 971 45.32 -1.28 -37.69
N LEU A 972 46.21 -1.46 -36.70
CA LEU A 972 45.88 -1.28 -35.29
C LEU A 972 45.69 0.20 -34.94
N VAL A 973 46.48 1.09 -35.53
CA VAL A 973 46.32 2.54 -35.29
C VAL A 973 44.97 3.05 -35.79
N LYS A 974 44.51 2.57 -36.95
CA LYS A 974 43.17 2.91 -37.46
C LYS A 974 42.06 2.43 -36.53
N LYS A 975 42.16 1.20 -36.02
CA LYS A 975 41.19 0.66 -35.05
C LYS A 975 41.22 1.42 -33.72
N ALA A 976 42.40 1.86 -33.25
CA ALA A 976 42.53 2.66 -32.03
C ALA A 976 41.96 4.08 -32.19
N ALA A 977 42.19 4.72 -33.34
CA ALA A 977 41.65 6.06 -33.63
C ALA A 977 40.11 6.08 -33.74
N MET A 978 39.51 4.94 -34.11
CA MET A 978 38.05 4.74 -34.14
C MET A 978 37.45 4.41 -32.76
N GLY A 979 38.27 4.24 -31.72
CA GLY A 979 37.81 3.88 -30.37
C GLY A 979 37.50 2.39 -30.15
N ASP A 980 37.71 1.55 -31.17
CA ASP A 980 37.34 0.13 -31.18
C ASP A 980 38.41 -0.82 -30.63
N LEU A 981 39.58 -0.31 -30.23
CA LEU A 981 40.72 -1.16 -29.91
C LEU A 981 41.03 -1.22 -28.40
N THR A 982 40.64 -2.32 -27.77
CA THR A 982 41.20 -2.76 -26.49
C THR A 982 42.44 -3.63 -26.75
N LEU A 983 43.63 -3.06 -26.62
CA LEU A 983 44.90 -3.76 -26.84
C LEU A 983 45.22 -4.68 -25.65
N ASP A 984 44.86 -5.97 -25.73
CA ASP A 984 45.40 -7.00 -24.83
C ASP A 984 46.70 -7.56 -25.41
N LEU A 985 47.83 -6.91 -25.09
CA LEU A 985 49.15 -7.20 -25.67
C LEU A 985 50.05 -8.08 -24.76
N ARG A 986 49.46 -9.03 -24.03
CA ARG A 986 50.22 -9.94 -23.16
C ARG A 986 51.08 -10.91 -23.98
N PRO A 987 52.29 -11.29 -23.50
CA PRO A 987 53.12 -12.30 -24.17
C PRO A 987 52.44 -13.66 -24.28
N GLU A 988 52.32 -14.19 -25.50
CA GLU A 988 51.73 -15.50 -25.76
C GLU A 988 52.47 -16.31 -26.84
N PRO A 989 52.53 -17.64 -26.72
CA PRO A 989 53.17 -18.50 -27.72
C PRO A 989 52.33 -18.54 -29.01
N ARG A 990 52.91 -18.09 -30.13
CA ARG A 990 52.31 -18.13 -31.47
C ARG A 990 53.23 -18.80 -32.48
N LEU A 991 52.63 -19.50 -33.44
CA LEU A 991 53.33 -19.94 -34.64
C LEU A 991 53.50 -18.76 -35.59
N ILE A 992 54.74 -18.39 -35.85
CA ILE A 992 55.08 -17.25 -36.71
C ILE A 992 56.14 -17.63 -37.73
N THR A 993 56.13 -16.91 -38.86
CA THR A 993 57.25 -16.91 -39.80
C THR A 993 58.09 -15.66 -39.56
N VAL A 994 59.38 -15.85 -39.33
CA VAL A 994 60.34 -14.79 -39.04
C VAL A 994 61.24 -14.60 -40.26
N LEU A 995 61.31 -13.36 -40.75
CA LEU A 995 62.24 -12.92 -41.77
C LEU A 995 63.30 -12.04 -41.13
N PHE A 996 64.56 -12.40 -41.32
CA PHE A 996 65.70 -11.62 -40.88
C PHE A 996 66.55 -11.27 -42.09
N SER A 997 66.81 -9.99 -42.34
CA SER A 997 67.67 -9.55 -43.44
C SER A 997 68.74 -8.58 -42.97
N ASP A 998 69.87 -8.57 -43.68
CA ASP A 998 70.90 -7.55 -43.57
C ASP A 998 71.48 -7.22 -44.95
N ILE A 999 72.36 -6.22 -44.98
CA ILE A 999 73.06 -5.80 -46.19
C ILE A 999 74.58 -5.92 -46.04
N VAL A 1000 75.21 -6.63 -46.97
CA VAL A 1000 76.65 -6.90 -46.96
C VAL A 1000 77.38 -5.90 -47.82
N GLY A 1001 78.36 -5.23 -47.20
CA GLY A 1001 79.16 -4.17 -47.83
C GLY A 1001 78.79 -2.77 -47.34
N PHE A 1002 77.69 -2.62 -46.59
CA PHE A 1002 77.26 -1.32 -46.08
C PHE A 1002 78.26 -0.71 -45.10
N THR A 1003 78.89 -1.51 -44.23
CA THR A 1003 79.93 -1.00 -43.31
C THR A 1003 81.15 -0.43 -44.04
N GLN A 1004 81.55 -1.03 -45.17
CA GLN A 1004 82.65 -0.52 -46.00
C GLN A 1004 82.26 0.80 -46.66
N LEU A 1005 81.02 0.90 -47.16
CA LEU A 1005 80.43 2.12 -47.71
C LEU A 1005 80.28 3.22 -46.64
N ALA A 1006 79.91 2.87 -45.41
CA ALA A 1006 79.77 3.82 -44.32
C ALA A 1006 81.12 4.44 -43.91
N ASN A 1007 82.22 3.70 -44.04
CA ASN A 1007 83.57 4.18 -43.71
C ASN A 1007 84.14 5.16 -44.75
N THR A 1008 83.64 5.12 -46.00
CA THR A 1008 84.08 6.03 -47.07
C THR A 1008 83.24 7.31 -47.14
N LEU A 1009 82.07 7.33 -46.48
CA LEU A 1009 81.12 8.44 -46.50
C LEU A 1009 81.11 9.22 -45.17
N ARG A 1010 80.70 10.50 -45.21
CA ARG A 1010 80.50 11.30 -44.00
C ARG A 1010 79.22 10.86 -43.26
N SER A 1011 79.22 10.93 -41.92
CA SER A 1011 78.14 10.43 -41.04
C SER A 1011 76.72 10.86 -41.42
N ARG A 1012 76.52 12.10 -41.89
CA ARG A 1012 75.20 12.58 -42.37
C ARG A 1012 74.70 11.83 -43.60
N ARG A 1013 75.58 11.58 -44.56
CA ARG A 1013 75.23 10.90 -45.82
C ARG A 1013 75.02 9.41 -45.61
N VAL A 1014 75.73 8.81 -44.65
CA VAL A 1014 75.46 7.42 -44.21
C VAL A 1014 74.06 7.30 -43.62
N ALA A 1015 73.64 8.26 -42.79
CA ALA A 1015 72.29 8.28 -42.22
C ALA A 1015 71.20 8.48 -43.29
N GLU A 1016 71.44 9.34 -44.29
CA GLU A 1016 70.52 9.54 -45.42
C GLU A 1016 70.32 8.22 -46.21
N LEU A 1017 71.40 7.53 -46.57
CA LEU A 1017 71.33 6.26 -47.32
C LEU A 1017 70.73 5.13 -46.49
N LEU A 1018 71.06 5.06 -45.20
CA LEU A 1018 70.45 4.08 -44.30
C LEU A 1018 68.94 4.31 -44.19
N ASN A 1019 68.50 5.56 -44.08
CA ASN A 1019 67.06 5.89 -44.05
C ASN A 1019 66.36 5.54 -45.36
N GLU A 1020 66.97 5.84 -46.53
CA GLU A 1020 66.41 5.44 -47.82
C GLU A 1020 66.26 3.91 -47.95
N TYR A 1021 67.27 3.17 -47.48
CA TYR A 1021 67.23 1.71 -47.43
C TYR A 1021 66.12 1.22 -46.50
N LEU A 1022 66.12 1.67 -45.24
CA LEU A 1022 65.14 1.24 -44.25
C LEU A 1022 63.71 1.60 -44.69
N GLU A 1023 63.50 2.76 -45.31
CA GLU A 1023 62.21 3.19 -45.85
C GLU A 1023 61.73 2.25 -46.98
N ALA A 1024 62.59 1.98 -47.96
CA ALA A 1024 62.25 1.08 -49.06
C ALA A 1024 61.94 -0.34 -48.57
N MET A 1025 62.77 -0.88 -47.67
CA MET A 1025 62.57 -2.21 -47.11
C MET A 1025 61.33 -2.28 -46.22
N THR A 1026 61.09 -1.29 -45.36
CA THR A 1026 59.91 -1.23 -44.50
C THR A 1026 58.62 -1.19 -45.33
N LYS A 1027 58.63 -0.44 -46.43
CA LYS A 1027 57.54 -0.43 -47.39
C LYS A 1027 57.26 -1.82 -47.95
N THR A 1028 58.31 -2.55 -48.38
CA THR A 1028 58.12 -3.93 -48.89
C THR A 1028 57.56 -4.90 -47.85
N VAL A 1029 57.90 -4.73 -46.56
CA VAL A 1029 57.34 -5.54 -45.46
C VAL A 1029 55.85 -5.26 -45.32
N PHE A 1030 55.45 -3.98 -45.26
CA PHE A 1030 54.05 -3.60 -45.09
C PHE A 1030 53.18 -3.95 -46.30
N ASP A 1031 53.69 -3.75 -47.53
CA ASP A 1031 52.97 -4.08 -48.77
C ASP A 1031 52.63 -5.58 -48.86
N ASN A 1032 53.41 -6.44 -48.20
CA ASN A 1032 53.19 -7.88 -48.12
C ASN A 1032 52.54 -8.33 -46.80
N GLY A 1033 52.00 -7.39 -46.00
CA GLY A 1033 51.28 -7.68 -44.77
C GLY A 1033 52.16 -8.25 -43.64
N GLY A 1034 53.44 -7.88 -43.60
CA GLY A 1034 54.35 -8.18 -42.51
C GLY A 1034 54.38 -7.07 -41.46
N THR A 1035 54.82 -7.41 -40.25
CA THR A 1035 55.06 -6.44 -39.17
C THR A 1035 56.56 -6.30 -38.95
N VAL A 1036 57.09 -5.08 -39.03
CA VAL A 1036 58.49 -4.81 -38.63
C VAL A 1036 58.58 -4.83 -37.11
N ASP A 1037 59.40 -5.73 -36.58
CA ASP A 1037 59.63 -5.88 -35.13
C ASP A 1037 60.66 -4.86 -34.64
N LYS A 1038 61.85 -4.84 -35.26
CA LYS A 1038 62.90 -3.86 -34.95
C LYS A 1038 63.94 -3.72 -36.05
N PHE A 1039 64.63 -2.57 -36.02
CA PHE A 1039 65.83 -2.30 -36.79
C PHE A 1039 67.07 -2.52 -35.92
N MET A 1040 68.06 -3.25 -36.43
CA MET A 1040 69.34 -3.50 -35.75
C MET A 1040 70.48 -3.02 -36.64
N GLY A 1041 70.73 -1.71 -36.64
CA GLY A 1041 71.68 -1.10 -37.57
C GLY A 1041 71.12 -1.12 -38.99
N ASP A 1042 71.73 -1.91 -39.86
CA ASP A 1042 71.34 -2.17 -41.24
C ASP A 1042 70.52 -3.46 -41.42
N ALA A 1043 70.25 -4.17 -40.32
CA ALA A 1043 69.42 -5.37 -40.32
C ALA A 1043 67.95 -5.08 -39.99
N ILE A 1044 67.06 -5.86 -40.60
CA ILE A 1044 65.60 -5.76 -40.46
C ILE A 1044 65.04 -7.11 -40.01
N LEU A 1045 64.26 -7.06 -38.92
CA LEU A 1045 63.49 -8.19 -38.44
C LEU A 1045 62.00 -7.95 -38.70
N ALA A 1046 61.39 -8.86 -39.44
CA ALA A 1046 59.96 -8.83 -39.74
C ALA A 1046 59.27 -10.13 -39.32
N LEU A 1047 58.03 -9.99 -38.84
CA LEU A 1047 57.19 -11.07 -38.33
C LEU A 1047 55.92 -11.21 -39.18
N TYR A 1048 55.51 -12.44 -39.43
CA TYR A 1048 54.27 -12.80 -40.12
C TYR A 1048 53.48 -13.78 -39.26
N GLY A 1049 52.18 -13.53 -39.08
CA GLY A 1049 51.32 -14.30 -38.17
C GLY A 1049 51.09 -13.65 -36.79
N ALA A 1050 51.62 -12.44 -36.58
CA ALA A 1050 51.30 -11.59 -35.43
C ALA A 1050 51.50 -10.09 -35.78
N PRO A 1051 50.65 -9.17 -35.26
CA PRO A 1051 49.47 -9.41 -34.42
C PRO A 1051 48.27 -10.01 -35.18
N GLU A 1052 48.27 -9.92 -36.52
CA GLU A 1052 47.25 -10.52 -37.40
C GLU A 1052 47.38 -12.04 -37.45
N GLU A 1053 46.28 -12.77 -37.27
CA GLU A 1053 46.25 -14.23 -37.41
C GLU A 1053 46.27 -14.63 -38.89
N LEU A 1054 47.33 -15.33 -39.30
CA LEU A 1054 47.52 -15.82 -40.67
C LEU A 1054 47.78 -17.33 -40.66
N THR A 1055 47.33 -18.03 -41.71
CA THR A 1055 47.61 -19.47 -41.86
C THR A 1055 49.11 -19.73 -42.10
N PRO A 1056 49.66 -20.89 -41.67
CA PRO A 1056 51.10 -21.15 -41.79
C PRO A 1056 51.66 -21.00 -43.21
N ASN A 1057 50.91 -21.47 -44.22
CA ASN A 1057 51.27 -21.36 -45.63
C ASN A 1057 51.28 -19.89 -46.09
N GLU A 1058 50.29 -19.10 -45.66
CA GLU A 1058 50.19 -17.70 -46.04
C GLU A 1058 51.27 -16.84 -45.39
N GLN A 1059 51.64 -17.13 -44.14
CA GLN A 1059 52.79 -16.54 -43.48
C GLN A 1059 54.09 -16.78 -44.28
N VAL A 1060 54.35 -18.04 -44.68
CA VAL A 1060 55.53 -18.40 -45.49
C VAL A 1060 55.52 -17.70 -46.85
N ARG A 1061 54.38 -17.73 -47.56
CA ARG A 1061 54.26 -17.08 -48.88
C ARG A 1061 54.52 -15.57 -48.81
N ARG A 1062 53.93 -14.88 -47.83
CA ARG A 1062 54.12 -13.42 -47.64
C ARG A 1062 55.55 -13.08 -47.27
N ALA A 1063 56.20 -13.88 -46.40
CA ALA A 1063 57.60 -13.69 -46.05
C ALA A 1063 58.54 -13.88 -47.26
N ILE A 1064 58.30 -14.91 -48.09
CA ILE A 1064 59.11 -15.18 -49.29
C ILE A 1064 58.93 -14.08 -50.35
N ASN A 1065 57.70 -13.63 -50.57
CA ASN A 1065 57.42 -12.50 -51.47
C ASN A 1065 58.09 -11.23 -50.97
N THR A 1066 58.07 -10.99 -49.66
CA THR A 1066 58.78 -9.86 -49.05
C THR A 1066 60.28 -9.96 -49.32
N ALA A 1067 60.91 -11.10 -49.08
CA ALA A 1067 62.35 -11.27 -49.31
C ALA A 1067 62.74 -11.06 -50.79
N ARG A 1068 61.93 -11.54 -51.73
CA ARG A 1068 62.12 -11.27 -53.17
C ARG A 1068 61.96 -9.79 -53.50
N ALA A 1069 60.93 -9.13 -52.94
CA ALA A 1069 60.69 -7.71 -53.14
C ALA A 1069 61.81 -6.83 -52.52
N MET A 1070 62.32 -7.20 -51.35
CA MET A 1070 63.47 -6.56 -50.72
C MET A 1070 64.72 -6.67 -51.58
N HIS A 1071 65.00 -7.86 -52.12
CA HIS A 1071 66.13 -8.07 -53.03
C HIS A 1071 66.04 -7.15 -54.26
N SER A 1072 64.88 -7.15 -54.94
CA SER A 1072 64.64 -6.28 -56.11
C SER A 1072 64.73 -4.78 -55.78
N SER A 1073 64.16 -4.38 -54.63
CA SER A 1073 64.22 -2.99 -54.16
C SER A 1073 65.64 -2.54 -53.83
N LEU A 1074 66.49 -3.45 -53.33
CA LEU A 1074 67.90 -3.16 -53.07
C LEU A 1074 68.68 -3.01 -54.38
N ASP A 1075 68.38 -3.80 -55.40
CA ASP A 1075 69.00 -3.66 -56.73
C ASP A 1075 68.67 -2.31 -57.36
N GLU A 1076 67.43 -1.85 -57.23
CA GLU A 1076 67.01 -0.52 -57.67
C GLU A 1076 67.69 0.60 -56.86
N LEU A 1077 67.81 0.44 -55.54
CA LEU A 1077 68.55 1.37 -54.68
C LEU A 1077 70.03 1.45 -55.09
N ASN A 1078 70.69 0.30 -55.29
CA ASN A 1078 72.07 0.26 -55.74
C ASN A 1078 72.27 1.00 -57.07
N ARG A 1079 71.35 0.84 -58.03
CA ARG A 1079 71.37 1.58 -59.30
C ARG A 1079 71.25 3.09 -59.07
N ARG A 1080 70.29 3.52 -58.24
CA ARG A 1080 70.11 4.95 -57.90
C ARG A 1080 71.33 5.53 -57.20
N TRP A 1081 71.90 4.81 -56.23
CA TRP A 1081 73.10 5.24 -55.52
C TRP A 1081 74.32 5.31 -56.44
N GLN A 1082 74.42 4.40 -57.42
CA GLN A 1082 75.45 4.44 -58.44
C GLN A 1082 75.30 5.67 -59.36
N GLU A 1083 74.08 6.00 -59.79
CA GLU A 1083 73.79 7.23 -60.56
C GLU A 1083 74.12 8.51 -59.77
N GLN A 1084 73.95 8.48 -58.44
CA GLN A 1084 74.33 9.57 -57.54
C GLN A 1084 75.84 9.66 -57.26
N GLY A 1085 76.66 8.81 -57.90
CA GLY A 1085 78.12 8.80 -57.77
C GLY A 1085 78.62 8.28 -56.42
N ILE A 1086 77.83 7.45 -55.73
CA ILE A 1086 78.19 6.90 -54.41
C ILE A 1086 79.16 5.71 -54.55
N PHE A 1087 79.11 5.00 -55.67
CA PHE A 1087 80.04 3.92 -56.01
C PHE A 1087 80.98 4.36 -57.14
N ASP A 1088 82.30 4.20 -56.95
CA ASP A 1088 83.30 4.53 -57.97
C ASP A 1088 83.33 3.48 -59.10
N ALA A 1089 83.54 3.94 -60.34
CA ALA A 1089 83.40 3.14 -61.57
C ALA A 1089 84.35 1.92 -61.71
N ASN A 1090 85.34 1.74 -60.83
CA ASN A 1090 86.41 0.74 -61.01
C ASN A 1090 86.70 -0.16 -59.78
N GLY A 1091 85.76 -0.39 -58.85
CA GLY A 1091 86.13 -1.32 -57.75
C GLY A 1091 85.10 -1.93 -56.79
N HIS A 1092 83.87 -1.45 -56.63
CA HIS A 1092 82.95 -2.05 -55.63
C HIS A 1092 81.62 -2.45 -56.26
N THR A 1093 81.32 -3.75 -56.24
CA THR A 1093 79.96 -4.26 -56.46
C THR A 1093 79.06 -3.65 -55.38
N GLY A 1094 77.89 -3.12 -55.75
CA GLY A 1094 76.92 -2.53 -54.81
C GLY A 1094 76.59 -3.44 -53.62
N VAL A 1095 75.86 -2.89 -52.64
CA VAL A 1095 75.59 -3.61 -51.39
C VAL A 1095 74.70 -4.82 -51.67
N LYS A 1096 75.01 -5.98 -51.07
CA LYS A 1096 74.29 -7.24 -51.37
C LYS A 1096 73.33 -7.62 -50.27
N PHE A 1097 72.16 -8.10 -50.65
CA PHE A 1097 71.13 -8.59 -49.74
C PHE A 1097 71.50 -9.95 -49.14
N ARG A 1098 71.32 -10.15 -47.84
CA ARG A 1098 71.23 -11.51 -47.26
C ARG A 1098 69.95 -11.64 -46.46
N CYS A 1099 69.30 -12.78 -46.58
CA CYS A 1099 68.05 -13.05 -45.88
C CYS A 1099 67.97 -14.48 -45.37
N GLY A 1100 67.48 -14.63 -44.16
CA GLY A 1100 67.17 -15.88 -43.49
C GLY A 1100 65.71 -15.93 -43.10
N ILE A 1101 65.01 -17.01 -43.47
CA ILE A 1101 63.60 -17.18 -43.12
C ILE A 1101 63.38 -18.53 -42.43
N HIS A 1102 62.68 -18.50 -41.30
CA HIS A 1102 62.30 -19.69 -40.55
C HIS A 1102 60.88 -19.55 -39.99
N GLN A 1103 60.15 -20.66 -39.95
CA GLN A 1103 58.83 -20.75 -39.33
C GLN A 1103 58.90 -21.66 -38.11
N GLY A 1104 58.31 -21.22 -37.01
CA GLY A 1104 58.21 -22.01 -35.79
C GLY A 1104 57.51 -21.23 -34.68
N THR A 1105 57.44 -21.80 -33.49
CA THR A 1105 56.72 -21.20 -32.36
C THR A 1105 57.63 -20.22 -31.61
N ALA A 1106 57.15 -19.00 -31.41
CA ALA A 1106 57.80 -17.98 -30.58
C ALA A 1106 56.77 -17.27 -29.69
N VAL A 1107 57.20 -16.73 -28.56
CA VAL A 1107 56.32 -15.93 -27.70
C VAL A 1107 56.29 -14.50 -28.23
N VAL A 1108 55.11 -14.00 -28.57
CA VAL A 1108 54.90 -12.66 -29.14
C VAL A 1108 54.03 -11.84 -28.18
N GLY A 1109 54.40 -10.59 -27.94
CA GLY A 1109 53.65 -9.66 -27.09
C GLY A 1109 54.50 -8.48 -26.65
N MET A 1110 54.00 -7.68 -25.70
CA MET A 1110 54.78 -6.58 -25.12
C MET A 1110 55.78 -7.12 -24.09
N PHE A 1111 57.07 -6.89 -24.35
CA PHE A 1111 58.15 -7.23 -23.44
C PHE A 1111 58.86 -5.95 -22.97
N GLY A 1112 59.02 -5.78 -21.65
CA GLY A 1112 59.74 -4.65 -21.07
C GLY A 1112 59.15 -4.16 -19.75
N SER A 1113 59.49 -2.92 -19.37
CA SER A 1113 59.02 -2.23 -18.16
C SER A 1113 57.97 -1.18 -18.50
N ALA A 1114 57.29 -0.63 -17.49
CA ALA A 1114 56.26 0.41 -17.69
C ALA A 1114 56.75 1.65 -18.43
N GLU A 1115 58.06 1.97 -18.35
CA GLU A 1115 58.67 3.12 -19.02
C GLU A 1115 59.23 2.79 -20.42
N ARG A 1116 59.42 1.50 -20.72
CA ARG A 1116 59.98 1.03 -21.99
C ARG A 1116 59.60 -0.43 -22.24
N ALA A 1117 58.60 -0.63 -23.08
CA ALA A 1117 58.16 -1.94 -23.53
C ALA A 1117 57.97 -1.93 -25.05
N ASP A 1118 58.46 -2.98 -25.71
CA ASP A 1118 58.40 -3.15 -27.16
C ASP A 1118 57.55 -4.39 -27.48
N TYR A 1119 56.70 -4.29 -28.50
CA TYR A 1119 55.99 -5.45 -29.03
C TYR A 1119 56.97 -6.26 -29.87
N THR A 1120 57.34 -7.46 -29.40
CA THR A 1120 58.41 -8.23 -30.04
C THR A 1120 58.19 -9.73 -29.93
N ALA A 1121 58.94 -10.52 -30.70
CA ALA A 1121 58.93 -11.98 -30.65
C ALA A 1121 60.20 -12.51 -29.98
N ILE A 1122 60.05 -13.42 -29.01
CA ILE A 1122 61.15 -14.09 -28.31
C ILE A 1122 60.98 -15.60 -28.43
N GLY A 1123 62.00 -16.28 -28.93
CA GLY A 1123 62.01 -17.74 -28.97
C GLY A 1123 63.10 -18.31 -29.88
N PRO A 1124 63.27 -19.65 -29.88
CA PRO A 1124 64.25 -20.33 -30.72
C PRO A 1124 64.10 -20.00 -32.21
N SER A 1125 62.87 -19.79 -32.69
CA SER A 1125 62.60 -19.51 -34.09
C SER A 1125 63.22 -18.20 -34.59
N VAL A 1126 63.27 -17.16 -33.76
CA VAL A 1126 63.92 -15.88 -34.11
C VAL A 1126 65.44 -16.07 -34.24
N ASN A 1127 66.03 -16.84 -33.32
CA ASN A 1127 67.46 -17.15 -33.34
C ASN A 1127 67.85 -17.99 -34.56
N ILE A 1128 67.01 -18.94 -34.98
CA ILE A 1128 67.26 -19.76 -36.17
C ILE A 1128 67.21 -18.88 -37.43
N ALA A 1129 66.20 -18.01 -37.58
CA ALA A 1129 66.11 -17.09 -38.72
C ALA A 1129 67.34 -16.18 -38.86
N ALA A 1130 67.78 -15.56 -37.75
CA ALA A 1130 68.97 -14.72 -37.74
C ALA A 1130 70.26 -15.49 -38.12
N ARG A 1131 70.39 -16.74 -37.68
CA ARG A 1131 71.56 -17.58 -38.03
C ARG A 1131 71.53 -18.06 -39.47
N LEU A 1132 70.35 -18.36 -40.01
CA LEU A 1132 70.19 -18.65 -41.44
C LEU A 1132 70.63 -17.47 -42.29
N GLN A 1133 70.25 -16.25 -41.90
CA GLN A 1133 70.68 -15.02 -42.57
C GLN A 1133 72.21 -14.89 -42.54
N ALA A 1134 72.82 -15.09 -41.37
CA ALA A 1134 74.29 -14.98 -41.21
C ALA A 1134 75.05 -16.02 -42.06
N ALA A 1135 74.49 -17.21 -42.24
CA ALA A 1135 75.05 -18.28 -43.06
C ALA A 1135 74.74 -18.13 -44.57
N ALA A 1136 73.82 -17.25 -44.95
CA ALA A 1136 73.46 -17.01 -46.33
C ALA A 1136 74.62 -16.37 -47.11
N ILE A 1137 74.80 -16.79 -48.36
CA ILE A 1137 75.78 -16.19 -49.27
C ILE A 1137 75.26 -14.79 -49.66
N PRO A 1138 76.11 -13.75 -49.75
CA PRO A 1138 75.68 -12.43 -50.20
C PRO A 1138 74.95 -12.49 -51.55
N GLY A 1139 73.69 -12.04 -51.57
CA GLY A 1139 72.78 -12.09 -52.72
C GLY A 1139 71.77 -13.24 -52.68
N THR A 1140 71.70 -14.04 -51.61
CA THR A 1140 70.78 -15.19 -51.52
C THR A 1140 69.79 -15.11 -50.35
N ILE A 1141 68.67 -15.79 -50.53
CA ILE A 1141 67.63 -16.00 -49.53
C ILE A 1141 67.74 -17.45 -49.06
N LEU A 1142 68.07 -17.65 -47.79
CA LEU A 1142 68.23 -18.98 -47.18
C LEU A 1142 67.04 -19.29 -46.26
N VAL A 1143 66.49 -20.49 -46.38
CA VAL A 1143 65.32 -20.91 -45.60
C VAL A 1143 65.53 -22.27 -44.94
N SER A 1144 64.90 -22.49 -43.80
CA SER A 1144 64.89 -23.80 -43.12
C SER A 1144 63.98 -24.81 -43.82
N ALA A 1145 64.14 -26.10 -43.55
CA ALA A 1145 63.21 -27.16 -43.98
C ALA A 1145 61.73 -26.85 -43.68
N ALA A 1146 61.43 -26.35 -42.48
CA ALA A 1146 60.06 -25.97 -42.09
C ALA A 1146 59.41 -24.91 -43.00
N VAL A 1147 60.20 -24.11 -43.70
CA VAL A 1147 59.71 -23.12 -44.68
C VAL A 1147 59.72 -23.73 -46.09
N ALA A 1148 60.73 -24.55 -46.40
CA ALA A 1148 60.87 -25.23 -47.68
C ALA A 1148 59.72 -26.21 -47.96
N ASP A 1149 59.15 -26.85 -46.93
CA ASP A 1149 57.99 -27.76 -47.04
C ASP A 1149 56.74 -27.09 -47.63
N TYR A 1150 56.65 -25.76 -47.58
CA TYR A 1150 55.56 -24.97 -48.17
C TYR A 1150 55.88 -24.40 -49.56
N LEU A 1151 57.08 -24.66 -50.09
CA LEU A 1151 57.55 -24.17 -51.39
C LEU A 1151 57.59 -25.30 -52.42
N LYS A 1152 57.50 -24.95 -53.70
CA LYS A 1152 57.64 -25.92 -54.80
C LYS A 1152 59.13 -26.26 -55.01
N ASP A 1153 59.43 -27.50 -55.38
CA ASP A 1153 60.80 -27.97 -55.65
C ASP A 1153 61.57 -27.13 -56.68
N GLU A 1154 60.86 -26.47 -57.60
CA GLU A 1154 61.44 -25.58 -58.63
C GLU A 1154 61.92 -24.23 -58.07
N GLU A 1155 61.40 -23.81 -56.90
CA GLU A 1155 61.71 -22.53 -56.26
C GLU A 1155 62.91 -22.62 -55.31
N ILE A 1156 63.31 -23.83 -54.92
CA ILE A 1156 64.33 -24.09 -53.91
C ILE A 1156 65.48 -24.95 -54.43
N THR A 1157 66.67 -24.72 -53.89
CA THR A 1157 67.85 -25.55 -54.15
C THR A 1157 68.44 -26.00 -52.82
N LYS A 1158 68.69 -27.31 -52.68
CA LYS A 1158 69.19 -27.87 -51.42
C LYS A 1158 70.63 -27.43 -51.19
N VAL A 1159 70.88 -26.84 -50.02
CA VAL A 1159 72.20 -26.40 -49.56
C VAL A 1159 72.70 -27.39 -48.50
N SER A 1160 74.01 -27.46 -48.29
CA SER A 1160 74.63 -28.30 -47.25
C SER A 1160 74.02 -28.04 -45.86
N PRO A 1161 73.77 -29.08 -45.04
CA PRO A 1161 73.27 -28.91 -43.67
C PRO A 1161 74.19 -28.01 -42.86
N LEU A 1162 73.63 -27.15 -42.01
CA LEU A 1162 74.39 -26.23 -41.18
C LEU A 1162 74.29 -26.63 -39.70
N GLU A 1163 75.45 -26.80 -39.05
CA GLU A 1163 75.54 -26.84 -37.58
C GLU A 1163 75.54 -25.41 -37.03
N LEU A 1164 74.40 -24.98 -36.51
CA LEU A 1164 74.22 -23.63 -35.99
C LEU A 1164 74.61 -23.60 -34.51
N LYS A 1165 75.65 -22.83 -34.16
CA LYS A 1165 76.21 -22.72 -32.80
C LYS A 1165 75.15 -22.50 -31.71
N GLY A 1166 74.83 -23.51 -30.90
CA GLY A 1166 73.83 -23.43 -29.83
C GLY A 1166 72.39 -23.80 -30.24
N VAL A 1167 72.25 -24.58 -31.31
CA VAL A 1167 71.07 -25.40 -31.65
C VAL A 1167 71.59 -26.84 -31.70
N ASP A 1168 70.97 -27.76 -30.96
CA ASP A 1168 71.47 -29.14 -30.80
C ASP A 1168 71.27 -30.02 -32.05
N GLU A 1169 70.51 -29.53 -33.05
CA GLU A 1169 70.16 -30.24 -34.28
C GLU A 1169 70.78 -29.59 -35.53
N THR A 1170 71.24 -30.41 -36.48
CA THR A 1170 71.63 -29.94 -37.83
C THR A 1170 70.41 -29.44 -38.60
N VAL A 1171 70.37 -28.15 -38.93
CA VAL A 1171 69.26 -27.56 -39.69
C VAL A 1171 69.51 -27.78 -41.18
N LEU A 1172 68.58 -28.46 -41.84
CA LEU A 1172 68.54 -28.57 -43.30
C LEU A 1172 68.13 -27.22 -43.91
N THR A 1173 68.94 -26.72 -44.84
CA THR A 1173 68.74 -25.40 -45.45
C THR A 1173 68.60 -25.45 -46.95
N PHE A 1174 67.79 -24.53 -47.48
CA PHE A 1174 67.48 -24.42 -48.89
C PHE A 1174 67.67 -22.96 -49.33
N ALA A 1175 68.28 -22.75 -50.50
CA ALA A 1175 68.36 -21.43 -51.11
C ALA A 1175 67.16 -21.22 -52.04
N VAL A 1176 66.45 -20.11 -51.86
CA VAL A 1176 65.29 -19.72 -52.66
C VAL A 1176 65.75 -18.89 -53.85
N ARG A 1177 65.20 -19.16 -55.04
CA ARG A 1177 65.49 -18.37 -56.25
C ARG A 1177 64.95 -16.94 -56.11
N SER A 1178 65.82 -15.95 -56.32
CA SER A 1178 65.53 -14.51 -56.23
C SER A 1178 64.57 -14.03 -57.32
N GLU A 1179 64.58 -14.67 -58.49
CA GLU A 1179 63.66 -14.39 -59.61
C GLU A 1179 62.76 -15.60 -59.86
N ILE A 1180 61.44 -15.39 -59.89
CA ILE A 1180 60.52 -16.36 -60.49
C ILE A 1180 60.66 -16.17 -62.00
N MET A 1181 61.27 -17.14 -62.71
CA MET A 1181 61.08 -17.19 -64.16
C MET A 1181 59.59 -17.40 -64.40
N ALA A 1182 58.90 -16.34 -64.84
CA ALA A 1182 57.54 -16.44 -65.33
C ALA A 1182 57.56 -17.34 -66.57
N ASN A 1183 57.37 -18.63 -66.38
CA ASN A 1183 57.11 -19.58 -67.45
C ASN A 1183 55.99 -20.53 -67.01
N ARG A 1184 54.84 -20.32 -67.67
CA ARG A 1184 53.55 -21.03 -67.65
C ARG A 1184 52.53 -20.62 -66.59
#